data_AF-A0A8T4VBT6-F1
#
_entry.id   AF-A0A8T4VBT6-F1
#
_cell.length_a   1.000
_cell.length_b   1.000
_cell.length_c   1.000
_cell.angle_alpha   90.00
_cell.angle_beta   90.00
_cell.angle_gamma   90.00
#
_symmetry.space_group_name_H-M   'P 1'
#
loop_
_entity.id
_entity.type
_entity.pdbx_description
1 polymer ?
#
loop_
_entity_poly.entity_id
_entity_poly.type
_entity_poly.pdbx_seq_one_letter_code
_entity_poly.pdbx_strand_id
1 'polypeptide(L)'
;MKKEVLLYYRILTILIVITLIALYLIHDAKITGMSFAMPEKSDIVISSNFKIKIDIPLPFIPDVQNNTEIKYLGYKHSNNSNIIVSVKDYISCNLDSDSSYDGWKNCIVIFEVQNDNTEKPSLLSPSITLNYSDYSNIRNIVISFSNTSSLINETSTSWILISDPAQIATDRIMDDMIIENTSIFQKRNFTNFESLPSVIVTETPFALKVNYESSSFNGNYFNLSISTLNFNGFIDPDQSACGTLSTENAKYTLTQSVSSTGTCFTIGANNIVLDCNGYIVNYSTNGISNNYGVDNGEGYDNITIENCNIFEGNGTTTQRGKPGIYFLNVDNSTIIFNNLTTEGNFSDGLILNISNLNNVSFNIFNVSSGNNLRAGGANGISLKSSANNTISNNIIFSNSTNDGIRLDTSDYNLIQYNLINGTGTRTGGRNIRCQDSNYNIIYSNTLSAIQNFQGLPLFLLRCSNTNVSYNNMLVIDGNQSMLLDISDSGGTLAAANNTFLSNTYKTTIDGMDTDPFFKTAIRQFSGTNNTFINERINAPNVPDILVMVGNLTFLNVTFNRSDITFISGTAGRIGNGTITVKWYTQVNLSNYINQGLSNGNITAFNASFVLEDSSNNTLNNGQATRLLELTEYQRNISSIFYNTPHQINVSRLNYDENYTIINLTNIADPTNFIVQIYMVELNPPSITISSSAGTDFYEDTTTTLTCTTSDPNGIRSMSMDYENVNICSSSSQSCSGEFSPQNGIIETICTANDVFGNAASKILNLNVAKRFGTASPQISSGEITSKHISVINDDKTITELWDETKELGEENQRKGSTLNITKGEMNPEKANNKLIKEVYEIITKKINKIYSIFLILIIFILVIYFRYKKSRI
;
A
#
# COMPACT_ATOMS: atom_id res chain seq x y z
N MET A 1 -25.51 38.97 -1.48
CA MET A 1 -24.85 37.69 -1.11
C MET A 1 -23.70 37.27 -2.04
N LYS A 2 -23.91 36.71 -3.26
CA LYS A 2 -22.79 36.14 -4.07
C LYS A 2 -21.65 37.14 -4.37
N LYS A 3 -21.93 38.44 -4.53
CA LYS A 3 -20.89 39.47 -4.77
C LYS A 3 -20.10 39.83 -3.51
N GLU A 4 -20.72 39.98 -2.33
CA GLU A 4 -19.98 40.36 -1.11
C GLU A 4 -19.07 39.25 -0.60
N VAL A 5 -19.50 37.98 -0.67
CA VAL A 5 -18.64 36.85 -0.27
C VAL A 5 -17.40 36.75 -1.18
N LEU A 6 -17.57 37.00 -2.48
CA LEU A 6 -16.46 37.03 -3.43
C LEU A 6 -15.51 38.22 -3.17
N LEU A 7 -16.04 39.39 -2.81
CA LEU A 7 -15.23 40.55 -2.40
C LEU A 7 -14.43 40.25 -1.12
N TYR A 8 -15.05 39.59 -0.14
CA TYR A 8 -14.40 39.20 1.11
C TYR A 8 -13.27 38.18 0.88
N TYR A 9 -13.50 37.19 0.01
CA TYR A 9 -12.45 36.27 -0.43
C TYR A 9 -11.31 36.97 -1.17
N ARG A 10 -11.61 37.91 -2.08
CA ARG A 10 -10.59 38.70 -2.78
C ARG A 10 -9.73 39.51 -1.81
N ILE A 11 -10.34 40.21 -0.84
CA ILE A 11 -9.62 40.96 0.20
C ILE A 11 -8.76 40.03 1.07
N LEU A 12 -9.28 38.85 1.45
CA LEU A 12 -8.53 37.86 2.22
C LEU A 12 -7.33 37.30 1.44
N THR A 13 -7.50 36.94 0.16
CA THR A 13 -6.41 36.47 -0.71
C THR A 13 -5.36 37.55 -0.92
N ILE A 14 -5.75 38.80 -1.16
CA ILE A 14 -4.83 39.94 -1.29
C ILE A 14 -4.04 40.14 0.02
N LEU A 15 -4.69 40.07 1.18
CA LEU A 15 -4.00 40.15 2.48
C LEU A 15 -3.03 38.98 2.71
N ILE A 16 -3.39 37.75 2.32
CA ILE A 16 -2.49 36.58 2.41
C ILE A 16 -1.29 36.76 1.49
N VAL A 17 -1.50 37.18 0.24
CA VAL A 17 -0.42 37.42 -0.74
C VAL A 17 0.50 38.57 -0.27
N ILE A 18 -0.04 39.68 0.21
CA ILE A 18 0.77 40.78 0.79
C ILE A 18 1.54 40.30 2.02
N THR A 19 0.96 39.44 2.86
CA THR A 19 1.65 38.89 4.04
C THR A 19 2.76 37.91 3.66
N LEU A 20 2.56 37.10 2.61
CA LEU A 20 3.57 36.19 2.06
C LEU A 20 4.70 36.97 1.38
N ILE A 21 4.40 38.01 0.60
CA ILE A 21 5.40 38.92 0.01
C ILE A 21 6.19 39.64 1.12
N ALA A 22 5.51 40.10 2.18
CA ALA A 22 6.19 40.69 3.33
C ALA A 22 7.08 39.68 4.07
N LEU A 23 6.65 38.42 4.23
CA LEU A 23 7.47 37.35 4.82
C LEU A 23 8.68 37.00 3.95
N TYR A 24 8.51 36.95 2.62
CA TYR A 24 9.57 36.72 1.65
C TYR A 24 10.61 37.85 1.70
N LEU A 25 10.17 39.11 1.61
CA LEU A 25 11.04 40.28 1.73
C LEU A 25 11.73 40.38 3.11
N ILE A 26 11.10 39.91 4.19
CA ILE A 26 11.72 39.83 5.53
C ILE A 26 12.72 38.67 5.65
N HIS A 27 12.63 37.65 4.78
CA HIS A 27 13.63 36.60 4.68
C HIS A 27 14.89 37.09 3.94
N ASP A 28 14.71 37.76 2.79
CA ASP A 28 15.81 38.33 1.99
C ASP A 28 16.49 39.55 2.65
N ALA A 29 15.73 40.41 3.36
CA ALA A 29 16.26 41.62 4.02
C ALA A 29 17.21 41.34 5.21
N LYS A 30 17.71 40.11 5.35
CA LYS A 30 18.85 39.75 6.21
C LYS A 30 20.21 40.07 5.58
N ILE A 31 20.27 40.43 4.29
CA ILE A 31 21.50 40.83 3.60
C ILE A 31 21.37 42.27 3.07
N THR A 32 22.31 43.12 3.48
CA THR A 32 22.48 44.55 3.14
C THR A 32 21.33 45.50 3.53
N GLY A 33 21.68 46.69 4.01
CA GLY A 33 20.71 47.69 4.49
C GLY A 33 20.35 48.72 3.43
N MET A 34 19.05 48.99 3.26
CA MET A 34 18.54 50.14 2.50
C MET A 34 17.68 51.04 3.38
N SER A 35 17.91 52.35 3.30
CA SER A 35 17.05 53.37 3.92
C SER A 35 16.05 53.92 2.89
N PHE A 36 14.75 53.68 3.09
CA PHE A 36 13.70 54.30 2.28
C PHE A 36 13.19 55.58 2.94
N ALA A 37 13.28 56.69 2.21
CA ALA A 37 12.54 57.92 2.51
C ALA A 37 11.33 57.99 1.56
N MET A 38 10.12 58.14 2.12
CA MET A 38 8.90 58.33 1.33
C MET A 38 8.63 59.82 1.13
N PRO A 39 8.38 60.29 -0.11
CA PRO A 39 7.70 61.55 -0.37
C PRO A 39 6.21 61.46 0.02
N GLU A 40 5.60 62.59 0.39
CA GLU A 40 4.15 62.65 0.60
C GLU A 40 3.36 62.74 -0.72
N LYS A 41 2.03 62.61 -0.62
CA LYS A 41 1.09 62.54 -1.74
C LYS A 41 1.14 63.76 -2.69
N SER A 42 1.50 63.53 -3.94
CA SER A 42 0.83 64.13 -5.10
C SER A 42 1.16 63.38 -6.40
N ASP A 43 0.13 62.92 -7.11
CA ASP A 43 0.05 62.66 -8.55
C ASP A 43 1.32 62.13 -9.26
N ILE A 44 1.58 60.83 -9.13
CA ILE A 44 2.53 60.10 -10.00
C ILE A 44 1.76 59.47 -11.16
N VAL A 45 2.00 59.97 -12.37
CA VAL A 45 1.68 59.24 -13.61
C VAL A 45 2.69 58.10 -13.74
N ILE A 46 2.26 56.86 -13.53
CA ILE A 46 3.11 55.69 -13.67
C ILE A 46 3.27 55.37 -15.17
N SER A 47 4.38 55.81 -15.76
CA SER A 47 4.86 55.27 -17.03
C SER A 47 5.32 53.82 -16.86
N SER A 48 5.20 53.01 -17.91
CA SER A 48 5.54 51.58 -17.89
C SER A 48 7.03 51.30 -17.65
N ASN A 49 7.30 50.03 -17.31
CA ASN A 49 8.61 49.38 -17.13
C ASN A 49 9.39 49.77 -15.87
N PHE A 50 9.16 49.01 -14.80
CA PHE A 50 10.03 48.98 -13.62
C PHE A 50 11.23 48.05 -13.89
N LYS A 51 12.47 48.54 -13.74
CA LYS A 51 13.68 47.73 -13.90
C LYS A 51 14.33 47.44 -12.55
N ILE A 52 14.63 46.16 -12.31
CA ILE A 52 15.41 45.71 -11.15
C ILE A 52 16.78 45.27 -11.64
N LYS A 53 17.83 45.70 -10.94
CA LYS A 53 19.22 45.28 -11.17
C LYS A 53 19.75 44.57 -9.94
N ILE A 54 20.25 43.35 -10.12
CA ILE A 54 20.93 42.57 -9.08
C ILE A 54 22.34 42.25 -9.60
N ASP A 55 23.36 42.58 -8.79
CA ASP A 55 24.76 42.24 -9.04
C ASP A 55 25.14 41.01 -8.21
N ILE A 56 25.46 39.89 -8.88
CA ILE A 56 25.69 38.58 -8.24
C ILE A 56 27.19 38.21 -8.33
N PRO A 57 27.92 38.10 -7.20
CA PRO A 57 29.36 37.88 -7.22
C PRO A 57 29.79 36.41 -7.30
N LEU A 58 30.46 36.07 -8.41
CA LEU A 58 31.59 35.13 -8.55
C LEU A 58 31.52 33.66 -8.04
N PRO A 59 31.85 32.70 -8.92
CA PRO A 59 31.33 32.51 -10.27
C PRO A 59 30.26 31.42 -10.21
N PHE A 60 28.99 31.84 -10.22
CA PHE A 60 27.89 30.97 -9.81
C PHE A 60 27.39 30.09 -10.96
N ILE A 61 28.02 28.92 -11.11
CA ILE A 61 27.22 27.73 -11.40
C ILE A 61 26.28 27.56 -10.19
N PRO A 62 24.96 27.44 -10.39
CA PRO A 62 24.00 27.30 -9.30
C PRO A 62 24.14 25.95 -8.57
N ASP A 63 23.53 25.84 -7.38
CA ASP A 63 23.36 24.58 -6.68
C ASP A 63 22.35 23.69 -7.44
N VAL A 64 22.86 22.99 -8.46
CA VAL A 64 22.11 21.99 -9.21
C VAL A 64 22.11 20.70 -8.41
N GLN A 65 20.93 20.23 -8.00
CA GLN A 65 20.82 18.99 -7.24
C GLN A 65 21.25 17.77 -8.08
N ASN A 66 21.76 16.75 -7.43
CA ASN A 66 22.31 15.59 -8.12
C ASN A 66 21.24 14.85 -8.96
N ASN A 67 21.57 14.55 -10.21
CA ASN A 67 20.69 13.97 -11.23
C ASN A 67 19.51 14.90 -11.61
N THR A 68 19.76 16.21 -11.70
CA THR A 68 18.76 17.21 -12.15
C THR A 68 19.35 18.19 -13.17
N GLU A 69 18.47 18.81 -13.95
CA GLU A 69 18.80 19.96 -14.79
C GLU A 69 17.98 21.20 -14.38
N ILE A 70 18.59 22.38 -14.48
CA ILE A 70 17.89 23.66 -14.29
C ILE A 70 18.33 24.70 -15.33
N LYS A 71 17.45 25.67 -15.58
CA LYS A 71 17.78 26.88 -16.34
C LYS A 71 17.98 28.06 -15.39
N TYR A 72 19.11 28.75 -15.50
CA TYR A 72 19.45 29.89 -14.67
C TYR A 72 20.24 30.93 -15.47
N LEU A 73 19.86 32.20 -15.40
CA LEU A 73 20.56 33.35 -16.03
C LEU A 73 20.92 33.20 -17.52
N GLY A 74 20.16 32.43 -18.31
CA GLY A 74 20.45 32.18 -19.73
C GLY A 74 21.40 31.00 -19.98
N TYR A 75 21.57 30.13 -18.98
CA TYR A 75 22.32 28.89 -19.09
C TYR A 75 21.43 27.72 -18.66
N LYS A 76 21.63 26.58 -19.33
CA LYS A 76 21.15 25.28 -18.88
C LYS A 76 22.30 24.58 -18.17
N HIS A 77 22.05 24.11 -16.96
CA HIS A 77 23.01 23.39 -16.13
C HIS A 77 22.44 22.00 -15.80
N SER A 78 23.19 20.95 -16.06
CA SER A 78 22.90 19.58 -15.64
C SER A 78 23.93 19.14 -14.60
N ASN A 79 23.50 18.44 -13.55
CA ASN A 79 24.38 17.75 -12.62
C ASN A 79 24.08 16.25 -12.66
N ASN A 80 25.08 15.46 -13.05
CA ASN A 80 25.04 14.00 -12.93
C ASN A 80 26.20 13.51 -12.07
N SER A 81 25.91 12.91 -10.92
CA SER A 81 26.92 12.38 -9.99
C SER A 81 28.00 13.42 -9.65
N ASN A 82 27.60 14.67 -9.36
CA ASN A 82 28.46 15.85 -9.16
C ASN A 82 29.40 16.21 -10.34
N ILE A 83 29.08 15.76 -11.56
CA ILE A 83 29.64 16.31 -12.80
C ILE A 83 28.63 17.32 -13.33
N ILE A 84 28.97 18.61 -13.21
CA ILE A 84 28.12 19.69 -13.71
C ILE A 84 28.54 20.06 -15.13
N VAL A 85 27.62 19.92 -16.09
CA VAL A 85 27.76 20.46 -17.44
C VAL A 85 26.90 21.72 -17.53
N SER A 86 27.43 22.79 -18.12
CA SER A 86 26.79 24.09 -18.27
C SER A 86 26.90 24.56 -19.72
N VAL A 87 25.81 25.04 -20.29
CA VAL A 87 25.75 25.48 -21.69
C VAL A 87 24.79 26.65 -21.84
N LYS A 88 25.04 27.55 -22.80
CA LYS A 88 24.13 28.67 -23.06
C LYS A 88 22.82 28.15 -23.65
N ASP A 89 21.70 28.70 -23.18
CA ASP A 89 20.35 28.26 -23.57
C ASP A 89 20.03 28.51 -25.06
N TYR A 90 20.58 29.58 -25.64
CA TYR A 90 20.50 29.89 -27.06
C TYR A 90 21.84 29.68 -27.78
N ILE A 91 21.79 28.90 -28.87
CA ILE A 91 22.94 28.62 -29.73
C ILE A 91 23.28 29.83 -30.59
N SER A 92 24.56 30.19 -30.63
CA SER A 92 25.05 31.25 -31.50
C SER A 92 25.28 30.71 -32.91
N CYS A 93 24.28 30.85 -33.78
CA CYS A 93 24.37 30.53 -35.21
C CYS A 93 24.35 31.81 -36.05
N ASN A 94 25.29 31.92 -37.00
CA ASN A 94 25.33 32.98 -38.00
C ASN A 94 25.07 32.39 -39.39
N LEU A 95 24.23 33.06 -40.20
CA LEU A 95 24.18 32.82 -41.64
C LEU A 95 25.54 33.18 -42.24
N ASP A 96 26.01 32.40 -43.21
CA ASP A 96 27.25 32.77 -43.90
C ASP A 96 27.02 34.03 -44.73
N SER A 97 27.89 35.02 -44.59
CA SER A 97 27.66 36.39 -45.08
C SER A 97 28.02 36.60 -46.55
N ASP A 98 28.52 35.56 -47.22
CA ASP A 98 29.01 35.65 -48.58
C ASP A 98 27.89 35.53 -49.64
N SER A 99 28.19 36.02 -50.84
CA SER A 99 27.24 36.16 -51.95
C SER A 99 26.75 34.85 -52.59
N SER A 100 27.18 33.70 -52.06
CA SER A 100 26.82 32.35 -52.50
C SER A 100 26.20 31.50 -51.38
N TYR A 101 25.23 32.07 -50.65
CA TYR A 101 24.48 31.39 -49.59
C TYR A 101 23.87 30.06 -50.09
N ASP A 102 24.30 28.94 -49.49
CA ASP A 102 23.96 27.56 -49.89
C ASP A 102 22.77 26.98 -49.09
N GLY A 103 22.18 27.76 -48.19
CA GLY A 103 21.10 27.34 -47.29
C GLY A 103 21.54 26.99 -45.86
N TRP A 104 22.84 26.99 -45.56
CA TRP A 104 23.38 26.59 -44.25
C TRP A 104 23.83 27.78 -43.40
N LYS A 105 23.87 27.56 -42.08
CA LYS A 105 24.35 28.51 -41.06
C LYS A 105 25.43 27.85 -40.21
N ASN A 106 26.45 28.61 -39.83
CA ASN A 106 27.55 28.16 -38.98
C ASN A 106 27.18 28.41 -37.51
N CYS A 107 27.17 27.35 -36.71
CA CYS A 107 26.72 27.33 -35.32
C CYS A 107 27.87 27.01 -34.36
N ILE A 108 27.92 27.74 -33.24
CA ILE A 108 28.88 27.53 -32.17
C ILE A 108 28.14 27.26 -30.86
N VAL A 109 28.51 26.16 -30.20
CA VAL A 109 28.11 25.81 -28.83
C VAL A 109 29.38 25.65 -27.99
N ILE A 110 29.35 26.15 -26.75
CA ILE A 110 30.41 25.93 -25.77
C ILE A 110 29.77 25.29 -24.54
N PHE A 111 30.19 24.06 -24.26
CA PHE A 111 29.85 23.34 -23.04
C PHE A 111 30.98 23.54 -22.04
N GLU A 112 30.68 24.10 -20.90
CA GLU A 112 31.55 24.19 -19.73
C GLU A 112 31.30 22.96 -18.83
N VAL A 113 32.37 22.33 -18.33
CA VAL A 113 32.30 21.12 -17.52
C VAL A 113 33.11 21.31 -16.24
N GLN A 114 32.46 21.15 -15.10
CA GLN A 114 33.04 21.18 -13.76
C GLN A 114 32.79 19.84 -13.08
N ASN A 115 33.86 19.19 -12.60
CA ASN A 115 33.74 18.07 -11.68
C ASN A 115 33.75 18.61 -10.26
N ASP A 116 32.74 18.29 -9.45
CA ASP A 116 32.64 18.66 -8.03
C ASP A 116 32.77 17.48 -7.06
N ASN A 117 33.00 16.26 -7.56
CA ASN A 117 33.34 15.12 -6.70
C ASN A 117 34.64 15.33 -5.93
N THR A 118 34.81 14.61 -4.82
CA THR A 118 36.07 14.57 -4.07
C THR A 118 37.21 13.95 -4.90
N GLU A 119 36.91 12.98 -5.76
CA GLU A 119 37.87 12.40 -6.71
C GLU A 119 37.80 13.10 -8.08
N LYS A 120 38.97 13.43 -8.63
CA LYS A 120 39.13 14.12 -9.93
C LYS A 120 39.82 13.20 -10.95
N PRO A 121 39.14 12.18 -11.52
CA PRO A 121 39.77 11.30 -12.50
C PRO A 121 40.23 12.08 -13.73
N SER A 122 41.36 11.66 -14.31
CA SER A 122 41.77 12.12 -15.65
C SER A 122 41.12 11.23 -16.70
N LEU A 123 40.42 11.84 -17.65
CA LEU A 123 39.72 11.14 -18.72
C LEU A 123 40.73 10.73 -19.79
N LEU A 124 40.91 9.42 -20.00
CA LEU A 124 41.78 8.87 -21.05
C LEU A 124 40.96 8.64 -22.32
N SER A 125 41.26 9.37 -23.39
CA SER A 125 40.54 9.35 -24.68
C SER A 125 39.01 9.30 -24.53
N PRO A 126 38.38 10.26 -23.81
CA PRO A 126 36.96 10.20 -23.49
C PRO A 126 36.07 10.11 -24.74
N SER A 127 35.09 9.21 -24.68
CA SER A 127 34.00 9.18 -25.65
C SER A 127 33.14 10.43 -25.48
N ILE A 128 33.22 11.33 -26.46
CA ILE A 128 32.38 12.53 -26.54
C ILE A 128 31.36 12.28 -27.65
N THR A 129 30.12 12.01 -27.25
CA THR A 129 29.01 11.81 -28.17
C THR A 129 28.18 13.07 -28.23
N LEU A 130 27.95 13.57 -29.44
CA LEU A 130 27.04 14.68 -29.73
C LEU A 130 25.84 14.12 -30.50
N ASN A 131 24.74 13.90 -29.80
CA ASN A 131 23.49 13.47 -30.42
C ASN A 131 22.66 14.69 -30.83
N TYR A 132 22.14 14.64 -32.05
CA TYR A 132 21.32 15.70 -32.64
C TYR A 132 19.94 15.15 -32.99
N SER A 133 18.89 15.96 -32.85
CA SER A 133 17.51 15.54 -33.14
C SER A 133 17.28 15.16 -34.62
N ASP A 134 18.07 15.71 -35.54
CA ASP A 134 18.04 15.35 -36.96
C ASP A 134 19.44 15.49 -37.60
N TYR A 135 20.12 14.36 -37.78
CA TYR A 135 21.42 14.26 -38.43
C TYR A 135 21.40 14.62 -39.93
N SER A 136 20.25 14.63 -40.60
CA SER A 136 20.18 14.99 -42.04
C SER A 136 20.36 16.49 -42.28
N ASN A 137 20.15 17.31 -41.24
CA ASN A 137 20.17 18.77 -41.29
C ASN A 137 21.42 19.39 -40.61
N ILE A 138 22.45 18.59 -40.31
CA ILE A 138 23.70 19.02 -39.67
C ILE A 138 24.94 18.40 -40.37
N ARG A 139 26.01 19.20 -40.55
CA ARG A 139 27.27 18.77 -41.19
C ARG A 139 28.49 19.48 -40.57
N ASN A 140 29.70 19.09 -41.02
CA ASN A 140 30.98 19.75 -40.70
C ASN A 140 31.26 19.96 -39.19
N ILE A 141 30.93 18.96 -38.36
CA ILE A 141 31.10 19.01 -36.90
C ILE A 141 32.59 18.95 -36.53
N VAL A 142 33.08 19.96 -35.80
CA VAL A 142 34.44 20.06 -35.25
C VAL A 142 34.39 20.37 -33.77
N ILE A 143 34.84 19.41 -32.94
CA ILE A 143 34.99 19.56 -31.49
C ILE A 143 36.40 20.06 -31.17
N SER A 144 36.48 21.06 -30.29
CA SER A 144 37.72 21.68 -29.81
C SER A 144 37.68 21.86 -28.30
N PHE A 145 38.84 21.81 -27.64
CA PHE A 145 38.98 21.75 -26.18
C PHE A 145 39.71 22.98 -25.63
N SER A 146 39.33 23.44 -24.44
CA SER A 146 40.14 24.38 -23.65
C SER A 146 39.97 24.16 -22.14
N ASN A 147 41.06 24.26 -21.39
CA ASN A 147 41.07 24.43 -19.92
C ASN A 147 41.48 25.86 -19.50
N THR A 148 41.73 26.76 -20.45
CA THR A 148 42.18 28.14 -20.20
C THR A 148 40.98 29.09 -20.20
N SER A 149 40.60 29.56 -19.00
CA SER A 149 39.48 30.51 -18.84
C SER A 149 39.84 31.75 -18.02
N SER A 150 39.04 32.79 -18.22
CA SER A 150 39.05 34.04 -17.45
C SER A 150 37.63 34.39 -17.02
N LEU A 151 37.47 35.22 -15.98
CA LEU A 151 36.16 35.60 -15.44
C LEU A 151 35.67 36.90 -16.08
N ILE A 152 34.48 36.87 -16.70
CA ILE A 152 33.85 38.03 -17.33
C ILE A 152 32.43 38.25 -16.81
N ASN A 153 31.96 39.50 -16.85
CA ASN A 153 30.57 39.83 -16.57
C ASN A 153 29.70 39.47 -17.79
N GLU A 154 28.56 38.83 -17.57
CA GLU A 154 27.48 38.73 -18.56
C GLU A 154 26.18 39.27 -17.96
N THR A 155 25.31 39.78 -18.83
CA THR A 155 23.96 40.26 -18.50
C THR A 155 22.93 39.24 -18.95
N SER A 156 22.04 38.83 -18.04
CA SER A 156 20.83 38.08 -18.37
C SER A 156 19.61 38.97 -18.21
N THR A 157 18.73 38.99 -19.20
CA THR A 157 17.45 39.71 -19.18
C THR A 157 16.30 38.71 -19.25
N SER A 158 15.49 38.67 -18.19
CA SER A 158 14.27 37.84 -18.12
C SER A 158 13.04 38.71 -17.96
N TRP A 159 11.95 38.34 -18.63
CA TRP A 159 10.68 39.06 -18.60
C TRP A 159 9.70 38.35 -17.68
N ILE A 160 9.23 39.04 -16.64
CA ILE A 160 8.20 38.52 -15.72
C ILE A 160 6.86 39.14 -16.12
N LEU A 161 5.95 38.32 -16.65
CA LEU A 161 4.54 38.69 -16.83
C LEU A 161 3.79 38.52 -15.51
N ILE A 162 3.07 39.56 -15.10
CA ILE A 162 2.14 39.51 -13.95
C ILE A 162 0.71 39.65 -14.47
N SER A 163 0.06 38.51 -14.68
CA SER A 163 -1.34 38.41 -15.12
C SER A 163 -2.25 37.82 -14.01
N ASP A 164 -3.55 38.15 -14.04
CA ASP A 164 -4.56 37.54 -13.17
C ASP A 164 -4.93 36.14 -13.71
N PRO A 165 -4.68 35.03 -12.98
CA PRO A 165 -4.99 33.68 -13.45
C PRO A 165 -6.47 33.43 -13.78
N ALA A 166 -7.39 34.32 -13.37
CA ALA A 166 -8.82 34.14 -13.52
C ALA A 166 -9.44 34.70 -14.82
N GLN A 167 -8.68 35.26 -15.78
CA GLN A 167 -9.24 36.06 -16.89
C GLN A 167 -8.80 35.70 -18.34
N ILE A 168 -8.05 34.62 -18.57
CA ILE A 168 -7.53 34.24 -19.92
C ILE A 168 -8.65 33.91 -20.96
N ALA A 169 -9.93 33.88 -20.56
CA ALA A 169 -11.05 33.44 -21.40
C ALA A 169 -11.95 34.56 -22.00
N THR A 170 -11.56 35.85 -21.95
CA THR A 170 -12.36 36.93 -22.62
C THR A 170 -11.51 38.05 -23.23
N ASP A 171 -11.78 38.40 -24.48
CA ASP A 171 -11.15 39.50 -25.23
C ASP A 171 -11.41 40.89 -24.61
N ARG A 172 -10.64 41.25 -23.58
CA ARG A 172 -10.51 42.64 -23.12
C ARG A 172 -9.06 42.91 -22.71
N ILE A 173 -8.36 43.57 -23.63
CA ILE A 173 -7.03 44.12 -23.41
C ILE A 173 -7.07 45.07 -22.21
N MET A 174 -6.31 44.73 -21.17
CA MET A 174 -5.70 45.64 -20.22
C MET A 174 -4.19 45.41 -20.38
N ASP A 175 -3.38 46.46 -20.37
CA ASP A 175 -1.95 46.31 -20.65
C ASP A 175 -1.27 45.42 -19.60
N ASP A 176 -0.65 44.32 -20.04
CA ASP A 176 0.10 43.40 -19.17
C ASP A 176 1.27 44.12 -18.51
N MET A 177 1.39 44.02 -17.18
CA MET A 177 2.52 44.60 -16.45
C MET A 177 3.75 43.70 -16.58
N ILE A 178 4.50 43.90 -17.66
CA ILE A 178 5.79 43.25 -17.90
C ILE A 178 6.86 43.91 -17.02
N ILE A 179 7.54 43.12 -16.20
CA ILE A 179 8.75 43.53 -15.47
C ILE A 179 9.98 42.99 -16.20
N GLU A 180 10.89 43.89 -16.56
CA GLU A 180 12.21 43.55 -17.10
C GLU A 180 13.18 43.39 -15.92
N ASN A 181 13.60 42.16 -15.65
CA ASN A 181 14.63 41.86 -14.65
C ASN A 181 15.99 41.69 -15.35
N THR A 182 16.97 42.53 -15.01
CA THR A 182 18.32 42.49 -15.57
C THR A 182 19.34 42.11 -14.49
N SER A 183 19.84 40.88 -14.56
CA SER A 183 20.85 40.37 -13.63
C SER A 183 22.24 40.46 -14.25
N ILE A 184 23.23 40.94 -13.49
CA ILE A 184 24.65 40.90 -13.87
C ILE A 184 25.35 39.86 -13.01
N PHE A 185 26.05 38.93 -13.66
CA PHE A 185 26.74 37.82 -13.02
C PHE A 185 28.10 37.58 -13.69
N GLN A 186 28.99 36.86 -13.01
CA GLN A 186 30.30 36.52 -13.55
C GLN A 186 30.40 35.03 -13.90
N LYS A 187 30.76 34.76 -15.15
CA LYS A 187 30.96 33.41 -15.71
C LYS A 187 32.43 33.18 -16.10
N ARG A 188 32.80 31.93 -16.35
CA ARG A 188 34.06 31.60 -17.04
C ARG A 188 33.90 31.82 -18.55
N ASN A 189 34.92 32.41 -19.14
CA ASN A 189 35.07 32.63 -20.58
C ASN A 189 36.33 31.89 -21.03
N PHE A 190 36.14 30.80 -21.76
CA PHE A 190 37.21 29.93 -22.23
C PHE A 190 37.83 30.49 -23.52
N THR A 191 39.14 30.35 -23.63
CA THR A 191 40.00 30.89 -24.70
C THR A 191 41.03 29.84 -25.11
N ASN A 192 41.75 30.04 -26.22
CA ASN A 192 42.75 29.07 -26.71
C ASN A 192 42.15 27.66 -26.90
N PHE A 193 41.15 27.56 -27.79
CA PHE A 193 40.56 26.27 -28.14
C PHE A 193 41.45 25.50 -29.12
N GLU A 194 41.87 24.31 -28.73
CA GLU A 194 42.78 23.42 -29.47
C GLU A 194 42.08 22.12 -29.91
N SER A 195 42.78 21.25 -30.64
CA SER A 195 42.30 19.89 -30.92
C SER A 195 42.13 19.08 -29.64
N LEU A 196 41.14 18.17 -29.60
CA LEU A 196 40.85 17.37 -28.42
C LEU A 196 42.08 16.55 -27.96
N PRO A 197 42.55 16.70 -26.70
CA PRO A 197 43.71 15.95 -26.22
C PRO A 197 43.35 14.49 -25.90
N SER A 198 44.37 13.61 -25.88
CA SER A 198 44.22 12.22 -25.46
C SER A 198 44.01 12.05 -23.94
N VAL A 199 44.22 13.10 -23.15
CA VAL A 199 43.96 13.13 -21.70
C VAL A 199 43.31 14.45 -21.33
N ILE A 200 42.20 14.41 -20.61
CA ILE A 200 41.56 15.60 -20.00
C ILE A 200 41.63 15.47 -18.47
N VAL A 201 42.30 16.41 -17.80
CA VAL A 201 42.38 16.49 -16.34
C VAL A 201 41.13 17.20 -15.79
N THR A 202 40.40 16.59 -14.86
CA THR A 202 39.12 17.15 -14.35
C THR A 202 39.26 17.93 -13.03
N GLU A 203 40.49 18.15 -12.54
CA GLU A 203 40.76 18.99 -11.36
C GLU A 203 40.36 20.45 -11.56
N THR A 204 40.47 20.95 -12.80
CA THR A 204 40.06 22.29 -13.21
C THR A 204 38.89 22.23 -14.18
N PRO A 205 37.92 23.17 -14.11
CA PRO A 205 36.88 23.29 -15.11
C PRO A 205 37.45 23.44 -16.52
N PHE A 206 36.86 22.73 -17.48
CA PHE A 206 37.24 22.77 -18.90
C PHE A 206 36.03 23.06 -19.77
N ALA A 207 36.25 23.31 -21.05
CA ALA A 207 35.19 23.52 -22.02
C ALA A 207 35.43 22.77 -23.33
N LEU A 208 34.33 22.29 -23.90
CA LEU A 208 34.24 21.74 -25.24
C LEU A 208 33.49 22.75 -26.13
N LYS A 209 34.19 23.30 -27.12
CA LYS A 209 33.59 24.13 -28.17
C LYS A 209 33.30 23.26 -29.38
N VAL A 210 32.02 23.13 -29.72
CA VAL A 210 31.54 22.49 -30.93
C VAL A 210 31.26 23.59 -31.96
N ASN A 211 31.81 23.42 -33.16
CA ASN A 211 31.54 24.23 -34.34
C ASN A 211 30.88 23.28 -35.35
N TYR A 212 29.79 23.67 -35.98
CA TYR A 212 29.11 22.82 -36.97
C TYR A 212 28.23 23.66 -37.90
N GLU A 213 27.86 23.11 -39.04
CA GLU A 213 26.91 23.72 -39.96
C GLU A 213 25.53 23.07 -39.80
N SER A 214 24.49 23.89 -39.88
CA SER A 214 23.09 23.51 -39.67
C SER A 214 22.23 24.08 -40.81
N SER A 215 21.12 23.43 -41.15
CA SER A 215 20.17 24.01 -42.10
C SER A 215 19.51 25.27 -41.52
N SER A 216 19.34 26.30 -42.34
CA SER A 216 19.00 27.63 -41.81
C SER A 216 17.61 27.73 -41.17
N PHE A 217 16.72 26.78 -41.46
CA PHE A 217 15.34 26.76 -40.97
C PHE A 217 15.13 25.97 -39.66
N ASN A 218 16.09 25.13 -39.24
CA ASN A 218 15.93 24.28 -38.06
C ASN A 218 16.41 24.94 -36.76
N GLY A 219 15.69 24.70 -35.66
CA GLY A 219 16.28 24.80 -34.32
C GLY A 219 17.18 23.59 -34.08
N ASN A 220 18.38 23.80 -33.54
CA ASN A 220 19.26 22.68 -33.20
C ASN A 220 19.11 22.36 -31.71
N TYR A 221 18.91 21.08 -31.41
CA TYR A 221 19.06 20.53 -30.07
C TYR A 221 20.25 19.58 -30.07
N PHE A 222 20.98 19.56 -28.97
CA PHE A 222 22.14 18.71 -28.75
C PHE A 222 21.95 17.95 -27.43
N ASN A 223 22.41 16.71 -27.39
CA ASN A 223 22.86 16.08 -26.15
C ASN A 223 24.37 15.87 -26.29
N LEU A 224 25.14 16.49 -25.39
CA LEU A 224 26.55 16.16 -25.18
C LEU A 224 26.57 15.12 -24.07
N SER A 225 27.11 13.93 -24.34
CA SER A 225 27.56 13.01 -23.28
C SER A 225 29.07 12.86 -23.30
N ILE A 226 29.69 12.91 -22.12
CA ILE A 226 31.10 12.60 -21.88
C ILE A 226 31.14 11.43 -20.90
N SER A 227 31.37 10.21 -21.42
CA SER A 227 31.33 8.99 -20.61
C SER A 227 32.68 8.28 -20.56
N THR A 228 33.13 8.01 -19.33
CA THR A 228 34.25 7.12 -19.00
C THR A 228 33.96 6.45 -17.63
N LEU A 229 34.80 5.51 -17.20
CA LEU A 229 34.63 4.87 -15.90
C LEU A 229 34.65 5.93 -14.78
N ASN A 230 33.55 6.02 -14.02
CA ASN A 230 33.32 6.98 -12.93
C ASN A 230 33.25 8.47 -13.34
N PHE A 231 32.99 8.79 -14.62
CA PHE A 231 32.71 10.17 -15.05
C PHE A 231 31.68 10.18 -16.18
N ASN A 232 30.50 10.77 -15.93
CA ASN A 232 29.40 10.87 -16.89
C ASN A 232 28.79 12.28 -16.84
N GLY A 233 29.23 13.20 -17.70
CA GLY A 233 28.55 14.48 -17.90
C GLY A 233 27.50 14.38 -19.02
N PHE A 234 26.31 14.95 -18.84
CA PHE A 234 25.30 15.08 -19.90
C PHE A 234 24.66 16.48 -19.96
N ILE A 235 24.02 16.82 -21.08
CA ILE A 235 22.95 17.84 -21.17
C ILE A 235 21.81 17.21 -21.97
N ASP A 236 20.58 17.26 -21.47
CA ASP A 236 19.43 16.70 -22.18
C ASP A 236 18.78 17.68 -23.17
N PRO A 237 18.10 17.15 -24.20
CA PRO A 237 17.37 17.97 -25.17
C PRO A 237 16.07 18.53 -24.59
N ASP A 238 15.97 19.86 -24.51
CA ASP A 238 14.69 20.54 -24.35
C ASP A 238 13.77 20.23 -25.55
N GLN A 239 12.46 20.19 -25.33
CA GLN A 239 11.45 20.08 -26.39
C GLN A 239 10.52 21.29 -26.39
N SER A 240 10.32 21.87 -27.57
CA SER A 240 9.41 23.01 -27.80
C SER A 240 8.40 22.75 -28.93
N ALA A 241 8.42 21.56 -29.53
CA ALA A 241 7.59 21.15 -30.65
C ALA A 241 7.37 19.63 -30.62
N CYS A 242 6.38 19.16 -31.38
CA CYS A 242 6.19 17.74 -31.71
C CYS A 242 7.31 17.23 -32.63
N GLY A 243 7.73 15.97 -32.50
CA GLY A 243 8.80 15.38 -33.31
C GLY A 243 9.22 13.96 -32.87
N THR A 244 10.28 13.43 -33.49
CA THR A 244 10.84 12.12 -33.14
C THR A 244 11.86 12.26 -32.00
N LEU A 245 11.69 11.47 -30.95
CA LEU A 245 12.61 11.38 -29.82
C LEU A 245 13.61 10.25 -30.12
N SER A 246 14.75 10.59 -30.73
CA SER A 246 15.70 9.65 -31.35
C SER A 246 17.03 9.46 -30.59
N THR A 247 17.22 10.13 -29.46
CA THR A 247 18.44 10.04 -28.65
C THR A 247 18.26 9.02 -27.53
N GLU A 248 18.98 7.91 -27.61
CA GLU A 248 18.99 6.89 -26.57
C GLU A 248 19.52 7.45 -25.24
N ASN A 249 18.92 7.07 -24.12
CA ASN A 249 19.29 7.50 -22.76
C ASN A 249 19.09 9.01 -22.45
N ALA A 250 18.20 9.70 -23.18
CA ALA A 250 17.92 11.13 -22.97
C ALA A 250 16.58 11.42 -22.28
N LYS A 251 16.54 12.46 -21.43
CA LYS A 251 15.33 13.03 -20.84
C LYS A 251 14.82 14.26 -21.60
N TYR A 252 13.97 14.01 -22.57
CA TYR A 252 13.25 15.03 -23.32
C TYR A 252 12.25 15.77 -22.41
N THR A 253 12.53 17.03 -22.11
CA THR A 253 11.70 17.86 -21.22
C THR A 253 10.93 18.92 -21.99
N LEU A 254 9.59 18.96 -21.88
CA LEU A 254 8.80 20.03 -22.50
C LEU A 254 9.06 21.38 -21.82
N THR A 255 9.21 22.40 -22.66
CA THR A 255 9.39 23.82 -22.24
C THR A 255 8.17 24.69 -22.52
N GLN A 256 7.21 24.17 -23.29
CA GLN A 256 5.92 24.78 -23.59
C GLN A 256 4.92 23.70 -24.06
N SER A 257 3.63 24.02 -24.09
CA SER A 257 2.62 23.18 -24.73
C SER A 257 2.87 23.08 -26.23
N VAL A 258 2.74 21.86 -26.78
CA VAL A 258 3.01 21.54 -28.18
C VAL A 258 1.74 21.04 -28.89
N SER A 259 1.70 21.15 -30.22
CA SER A 259 0.59 20.62 -31.01
C SER A 259 1.01 20.11 -32.37
N SER A 260 0.33 19.06 -32.83
CA SER A 260 0.47 18.47 -34.16
C SER A 260 -0.88 18.34 -34.85
N THR A 261 -0.87 18.37 -36.19
CA THR A 261 -2.01 17.95 -36.99
C THR A 261 -2.16 16.44 -36.99
N GLY A 262 -1.04 15.71 -36.98
CA GLY A 262 -0.99 14.24 -36.91
C GLY A 262 -0.58 13.72 -35.53
N THR A 263 0.23 12.65 -35.49
CA THR A 263 0.99 12.25 -34.29
C THR A 263 1.85 13.40 -33.77
N CYS A 264 2.00 13.53 -32.45
CA CYS A 264 2.91 14.53 -31.87
C CYS A 264 4.31 13.98 -31.58
N PHE A 265 4.45 12.97 -30.72
CA PHE A 265 5.76 12.36 -30.43
C PHE A 265 5.86 10.94 -30.97
N THR A 266 7.01 10.60 -31.54
CA THR A 266 7.38 9.24 -31.91
C THR A 266 8.67 8.85 -31.19
N ILE A 267 8.66 7.74 -30.47
CA ILE A 267 9.86 7.16 -29.84
C ILE A 267 10.73 6.53 -30.92
N GLY A 268 12.02 6.86 -30.90
CA GLY A 268 13.01 6.45 -31.91
C GLY A 268 14.30 5.86 -31.32
N ALA A 269 14.35 5.63 -30.01
CA ALA A 269 15.43 4.90 -29.33
C ALA A 269 14.95 4.38 -27.95
N ASN A 270 15.70 3.43 -27.37
CA ASN A 270 15.45 2.91 -26.03
C ASN A 270 15.81 3.93 -24.93
N ASN A 271 15.43 3.62 -23.69
CA ASN A 271 15.89 4.36 -22.50
C ASN A 271 15.51 5.85 -22.51
N ILE A 272 14.42 6.21 -23.21
CA ILE A 272 13.97 7.60 -23.34
C ILE A 272 13.01 7.98 -22.21
N VAL A 273 13.24 9.14 -21.60
CA VAL A 273 12.26 9.80 -20.73
C VAL A 273 11.63 10.96 -21.49
N LEU A 274 10.31 11.02 -21.56
CA LEU A 274 9.54 12.20 -21.96
C LEU A 274 8.88 12.77 -20.71
N ASP A 275 9.43 13.86 -20.19
CA ASP A 275 8.84 14.64 -19.10
C ASP A 275 8.16 15.87 -19.66
N CYS A 276 6.83 15.86 -19.62
CA CYS A 276 6.06 16.99 -20.13
C CYS A 276 6.00 18.17 -19.16
N ASN A 277 6.50 18.07 -17.92
CA ASN A 277 6.53 19.17 -16.95
C ASN A 277 5.16 19.90 -16.79
N GLY A 278 4.06 19.14 -16.89
CA GLY A 278 2.69 19.66 -16.85
C GLY A 278 2.17 20.31 -18.15
N TYR A 279 2.98 20.48 -19.19
CA TYR A 279 2.56 21.04 -20.48
C TYR A 279 1.65 20.10 -21.29
N ILE A 280 0.94 20.68 -22.26
CA ILE A 280 -0.06 19.98 -23.07
C ILE A 280 0.57 19.40 -24.34
N VAL A 281 0.21 18.16 -24.67
CA VAL A 281 0.51 17.46 -25.92
C VAL A 281 -0.79 17.35 -26.73
N ASN A 282 -1.06 18.35 -27.59
CA ASN A 282 -2.30 18.45 -28.36
C ASN A 282 -2.17 17.85 -29.77
N TYR A 283 -2.54 16.58 -29.92
CA TYR A 283 -2.29 15.79 -31.13
C TYR A 283 -3.56 15.58 -31.98
N SER A 284 -3.39 15.10 -33.22
CA SER A 284 -4.50 14.78 -34.14
C SER A 284 -5.51 15.91 -34.36
N THR A 285 -5.08 17.18 -34.42
CA THR A 285 -6.01 18.31 -34.64
C THR A 285 -6.72 18.24 -36.01
N ASN A 286 -6.18 17.51 -36.99
CA ASN A 286 -6.86 17.21 -38.26
C ASN A 286 -7.89 16.05 -38.16
N GLY A 287 -7.94 15.34 -37.04
CA GLY A 287 -8.86 14.23 -36.77
C GLY A 287 -8.54 12.90 -37.45
N ILE A 288 -7.48 12.80 -38.25
CA ILE A 288 -7.16 11.61 -39.06
C ILE A 288 -6.84 10.39 -38.16
N SER A 289 -7.14 9.20 -38.66
CA SER A 289 -6.89 7.92 -38.00
C SER A 289 -5.39 7.57 -37.96
N ASN A 290 -4.99 6.81 -36.94
CA ASN A 290 -3.60 6.43 -36.62
C ASN A 290 -2.68 7.64 -36.29
N ASN A 291 -3.24 8.65 -35.64
CA ASN A 291 -2.49 9.77 -35.05
C ASN A 291 -2.43 9.62 -33.53
N TYR A 292 -1.26 9.80 -32.93
CA TYR A 292 -1.00 9.50 -31.51
C TYR A 292 -0.48 10.71 -30.71
N GLY A 293 -0.73 10.74 -29.40
CA GLY A 293 -0.06 11.70 -28.51
C GLY A 293 1.42 11.35 -28.39
N VAL A 294 1.69 10.11 -27.99
CA VAL A 294 3.01 9.47 -28.05
C VAL A 294 2.89 8.10 -28.72
N ASP A 295 3.74 7.86 -29.72
CA ASP A 295 3.81 6.65 -30.53
C ASP A 295 5.11 5.89 -30.25
N ASN A 296 5.01 4.62 -29.89
CA ASN A 296 6.12 3.67 -29.86
C ASN A 296 5.70 2.39 -30.62
N GLY A 297 5.26 2.56 -31.86
CA GLY A 297 4.94 1.48 -32.79
C GLY A 297 6.14 0.64 -33.25
N GLU A 298 7.36 1.15 -33.08
CA GLU A 298 8.62 0.49 -33.48
C GLU A 298 9.21 -0.44 -32.40
N GLY A 299 8.69 -0.41 -31.17
CA GLY A 299 9.07 -1.36 -30.10
C GLY A 299 10.38 -1.06 -29.38
N TYR A 300 10.62 0.20 -28.99
CA TYR A 300 11.76 0.58 -28.14
C TYR A 300 11.44 0.37 -26.66
N ASP A 301 12.41 -0.16 -25.89
CA ASP A 301 12.24 -0.56 -24.49
C ASP A 301 12.68 0.52 -23.47
N ASN A 302 12.24 0.33 -22.21
CA ASN A 302 12.60 1.17 -21.06
C ASN A 302 12.25 2.66 -21.27
N ILE A 303 11.05 2.92 -21.76
CA ILE A 303 10.54 4.27 -22.01
C ILE A 303 9.84 4.79 -20.75
N THR A 304 10.07 6.03 -20.37
CA THR A 304 9.27 6.72 -19.33
C THR A 304 8.48 7.85 -19.95
N ILE A 305 7.18 7.91 -19.69
CA ILE A 305 6.31 9.04 -20.05
C ILE A 305 5.75 9.60 -18.75
N GLU A 306 6.10 10.84 -18.40
CA GLU A 306 5.73 11.46 -17.14
C GLU A 306 5.19 12.89 -17.27
N ASN A 307 4.30 13.26 -16.33
CA ASN A 307 3.76 14.61 -16.15
C ASN A 307 3.03 15.21 -17.37
N CYS A 308 2.56 14.40 -18.33
CA CYS A 308 1.95 14.87 -19.58
C CYS A 308 0.45 15.13 -19.50
N ASN A 309 0.01 16.29 -19.98
CA ASN A 309 -1.39 16.55 -20.32
C ASN A 309 -1.63 16.19 -21.80
N ILE A 310 -1.92 14.93 -22.11
CA ILE A 310 -2.13 14.44 -23.47
C ILE A 310 -3.59 14.67 -23.88
N PHE A 311 -3.82 15.37 -24.99
CA PHE A 311 -5.16 15.81 -25.41
C PHE A 311 -5.43 15.52 -26.89
N GLU A 312 -6.51 14.78 -27.19
CA GLU A 312 -6.98 14.57 -28.55
C GLU A 312 -7.63 15.84 -29.12
N GLY A 313 -6.90 16.57 -29.97
CA GLY A 313 -7.31 17.87 -30.49
C GLY A 313 -8.55 17.89 -31.40
N ASN A 314 -9.09 16.72 -31.78
CA ASN A 314 -10.26 16.62 -32.65
C ASN A 314 -10.95 15.24 -32.57
N GLY A 315 -11.98 15.12 -31.73
CA GLY A 315 -12.79 13.90 -31.59
C GLY A 315 -13.78 13.59 -32.73
N THR A 316 -13.95 14.45 -33.75
CA THR A 316 -15.16 14.46 -34.61
C THR A 316 -15.25 13.35 -35.69
N THR A 317 -14.51 12.25 -35.57
CA THR A 317 -14.38 11.24 -36.63
C THR A 317 -15.09 9.92 -36.36
N THR A 318 -15.71 9.39 -37.41
CA THR A 318 -16.26 8.02 -37.49
C THR A 318 -15.18 6.96 -37.76
N GLN A 319 -13.95 7.39 -38.05
CA GLN A 319 -12.78 6.56 -38.30
C GLN A 319 -12.05 6.22 -36.98
N ARG A 320 -11.34 5.10 -36.96
CA ARG A 320 -10.79 4.49 -35.73
C ARG A 320 -9.42 5.06 -35.34
N GLY A 321 -9.11 4.99 -34.05
CA GLY A 321 -7.73 4.86 -33.57
C GLY A 321 -6.95 6.16 -33.54
N LYS A 322 -7.19 6.99 -32.52
CA LYS A 322 -6.30 8.10 -32.16
C LYS A 322 -5.90 8.03 -30.68
N PRO A 323 -5.28 6.93 -30.21
CA PRO A 323 -5.01 6.75 -28.81
C PRO A 323 -3.98 7.75 -28.27
N GLY A 324 -4.06 8.07 -26.98
CA GLY A 324 -3.19 9.04 -26.33
C GLY A 324 -1.74 8.57 -26.28
N ILE A 325 -1.53 7.31 -25.89
CA ILE A 325 -0.24 6.61 -25.97
C ILE A 325 -0.46 5.26 -26.68
N TYR A 326 0.40 4.92 -27.64
CA TYR A 326 0.41 3.64 -28.34
C TYR A 326 1.77 2.93 -28.22
N PHE A 327 1.83 1.80 -27.52
CA PHE A 327 3.00 0.94 -27.44
C PHE A 327 2.74 -0.39 -28.17
N LEU A 328 3.68 -0.82 -29.02
CA LEU A 328 3.69 -2.12 -29.70
C LEU A 328 5.03 -2.82 -29.49
N ASN A 329 5.02 -4.03 -28.93
CA ASN A 329 6.23 -4.79 -28.61
C ASN A 329 7.22 -3.97 -27.74
N VAL A 330 6.71 -3.40 -26.64
CA VAL A 330 7.46 -2.56 -25.71
C VAL A 330 7.45 -3.17 -24.32
N ASP A 331 8.63 -3.40 -23.75
CA ASP A 331 8.81 -3.95 -22.42
C ASP A 331 9.43 -2.95 -21.42
N ASN A 332 9.27 -3.24 -20.13
CA ASN A 332 9.91 -2.58 -18.98
C ASN A 332 9.68 -1.05 -18.88
N SER A 333 8.64 -0.51 -19.51
CA SER A 333 8.40 0.93 -19.62
C SER A 333 7.43 1.45 -18.55
N THR A 334 7.56 2.74 -18.19
CA THR A 334 6.78 3.40 -17.13
C THR A 334 5.93 4.55 -17.67
N ILE A 335 4.66 4.58 -17.29
CA ILE A 335 3.72 5.65 -17.63
C ILE A 335 3.13 6.16 -16.31
N ILE A 336 3.52 7.37 -15.89
CA ILE A 336 3.26 7.87 -14.53
C ILE A 336 2.85 9.36 -14.46
N PHE A 337 1.91 9.69 -13.57
CA PHE A 337 1.42 11.07 -13.34
C PHE A 337 0.89 11.82 -14.57
N ASN A 338 0.51 11.11 -15.64
CA ASN A 338 -0.06 11.72 -16.83
C ASN A 338 -1.57 11.93 -16.70
N ASN A 339 -2.10 12.90 -17.44
CA ASN A 339 -3.53 13.15 -17.63
C ASN A 339 -3.84 13.02 -19.13
N LEU A 340 -4.58 11.98 -19.50
CA LEU A 340 -4.91 11.65 -20.89
C LEU A 340 -6.39 11.92 -21.15
N THR A 341 -6.70 12.73 -22.15
CA THR A 341 -8.08 13.07 -22.54
C THR A 341 -8.33 12.71 -24.00
N THR A 342 -9.32 11.86 -24.24
CA THR A 342 -9.73 11.42 -25.59
C THR A 342 -11.25 11.44 -25.77
N GLU A 343 -11.67 11.69 -27.01
CA GLU A 343 -13.08 11.92 -27.40
C GLU A 343 -13.51 11.14 -28.64
N GLY A 344 -12.55 10.70 -29.46
CA GLY A 344 -12.79 10.00 -30.71
C GLY A 344 -13.22 8.55 -30.52
N ASN A 345 -13.92 8.03 -31.54
CA ASN A 345 -14.28 6.61 -31.58
C ASN A 345 -13.00 5.75 -31.70
N PHE A 346 -12.85 4.75 -30.83
CA PHE A 346 -11.64 3.92 -30.71
C PHE A 346 -10.36 4.70 -30.32
N SER A 347 -10.45 5.91 -29.76
CA SER A 347 -9.32 6.66 -29.20
C SER A 347 -8.97 6.19 -27.78
N ASP A 348 -8.47 4.95 -27.65
CA ASP A 348 -8.06 4.39 -26.35
C ASP A 348 -7.07 5.34 -25.62
N GLY A 349 -7.20 5.57 -24.31
CA GLY A 349 -6.29 6.46 -23.59
C GLY A 349 -4.84 5.96 -23.65
N LEU A 350 -4.63 4.70 -23.29
CA LEU A 350 -3.39 3.95 -23.48
C LEU A 350 -3.67 2.60 -24.16
N ILE A 351 -2.86 2.25 -25.17
CA ILE A 351 -2.77 0.89 -25.71
C ILE A 351 -1.41 0.28 -25.37
N LEU A 352 -1.43 -0.90 -24.74
CA LEU A 352 -0.30 -1.82 -24.65
C LEU A 352 -0.60 -3.02 -25.56
N ASN A 353 0.22 -3.24 -26.59
CA ASN A 353 0.02 -4.27 -27.60
C ASN A 353 1.26 -5.17 -27.69
N ILE A 354 1.15 -6.45 -27.35
CA ILE A 354 2.30 -7.38 -27.23
C ILE A 354 3.39 -6.79 -26.31
N SER A 355 3.00 -6.05 -25.27
CA SER A 355 3.90 -5.18 -24.48
C SER A 355 3.85 -5.61 -23.01
N ASN A 356 5.00 -5.86 -22.39
CA ASN A 356 5.09 -6.64 -21.14
C ASN A 356 5.89 -5.94 -20.04
N LEU A 357 5.72 -6.37 -18.78
CA LEU A 357 6.47 -5.84 -17.63
C LEU A 357 6.33 -4.31 -17.40
N ASN A 358 5.37 -3.65 -18.06
CA ASN A 358 5.21 -2.19 -17.99
C ASN A 358 4.46 -1.77 -16.71
N ASN A 359 4.79 -0.58 -16.20
CA ASN A 359 4.12 0.04 -15.05
C ASN A 359 3.27 1.24 -15.48
N VAL A 360 1.96 1.14 -15.36
CA VAL A 360 1.00 2.22 -15.60
C VAL A 360 0.43 2.66 -14.26
N SER A 361 0.90 3.78 -13.71
CA SER A 361 0.53 4.18 -12.35
C SER A 361 0.24 5.67 -12.12
N PHE A 362 -0.67 5.96 -11.19
CA PHE A 362 -1.03 7.34 -10.79
C PHE A 362 -1.48 8.28 -11.94
N ASN A 363 -1.90 7.73 -13.09
CA ASN A 363 -2.40 8.52 -14.21
C ASN A 363 -3.90 8.79 -14.07
N ILE A 364 -4.38 9.84 -14.73
CA ILE A 364 -5.79 10.16 -14.91
C ILE A 364 -6.17 9.93 -16.38
N PHE A 365 -7.21 9.14 -16.62
CA PHE A 365 -7.74 8.86 -17.95
C PHE A 365 -9.17 9.39 -18.07
N ASN A 366 -9.39 10.34 -18.97
CA ASN A 366 -10.67 10.96 -19.29
C ASN A 366 -11.09 10.53 -20.70
N VAL A 367 -11.72 9.36 -20.82
CA VAL A 367 -11.94 8.70 -22.13
C VAL A 367 -13.43 8.63 -22.46
N SER A 368 -13.81 9.44 -23.44
CA SER A 368 -15.16 9.50 -24.00
C SER A 368 -15.19 9.04 -25.45
N SER A 369 -16.39 8.72 -25.95
CA SER A 369 -16.60 8.38 -27.36
C SER A 369 -17.98 8.86 -27.80
N GLY A 370 -18.12 9.13 -29.11
CA GLY A 370 -19.43 9.41 -29.68
C GLY A 370 -20.42 8.25 -29.43
N ASN A 371 -21.71 8.56 -29.32
CA ASN A 371 -22.79 7.60 -28.99
C ASN A 371 -23.08 6.54 -30.09
N ASN A 372 -22.09 6.15 -30.89
CA ASN A 372 -22.26 5.36 -32.09
C ASN A 372 -22.09 3.86 -31.79
N LEU A 373 -23.17 3.23 -31.30
CA LEU A 373 -23.28 1.88 -30.71
C LEU A 373 -22.78 0.68 -31.58
N ARG A 374 -22.14 0.94 -32.72
CA ARG A 374 -21.51 -0.06 -33.62
C ARG A 374 -20.00 0.16 -33.79
N ALA A 375 -19.47 1.30 -33.35
CA ALA A 375 -18.05 1.51 -33.12
C ALA A 375 -17.70 0.90 -31.75
N GLY A 376 -16.60 0.15 -31.69
CA GLY A 376 -16.07 -0.33 -30.41
C GLY A 376 -15.58 0.86 -29.59
N GLY A 377 -15.83 0.81 -28.28
CA GLY A 377 -15.47 1.90 -27.37
C GLY A 377 -13.98 2.24 -27.38
N ALA A 378 -13.70 3.51 -27.10
CA ALA A 378 -12.38 4.00 -26.73
C ALA A 378 -12.11 3.58 -25.28
N ASN A 379 -11.08 2.80 -25.01
CA ASN A 379 -10.87 2.18 -23.70
C ASN A 379 -9.94 3.07 -22.85
N GLY A 380 -10.10 3.12 -21.52
CA GLY A 380 -9.19 3.89 -20.66
C GLY A 380 -7.76 3.39 -20.79
N ILE A 381 -7.56 2.11 -20.48
CA ILE A 381 -6.33 1.34 -20.71
C ILE A 381 -6.70 0.05 -21.47
N SER A 382 -5.88 -0.33 -22.45
CA SER A 382 -6.22 -1.34 -23.45
C SER A 382 -5.05 -2.30 -23.67
N LEU A 383 -5.04 -3.44 -22.96
CA LEU A 383 -4.04 -4.50 -23.07
C LEU A 383 -4.47 -5.53 -24.12
N LYS A 384 -3.59 -5.81 -25.07
CA LYS A 384 -3.79 -6.75 -26.19
C LYS A 384 -2.57 -7.67 -26.27
N SER A 385 -2.76 -8.98 -26.16
CA SER A 385 -1.68 -9.99 -26.17
C SER A 385 -0.50 -9.67 -25.23
N SER A 386 -0.77 -9.04 -24.08
CA SER A 386 0.22 -8.37 -23.23
C SER A 386 0.28 -8.98 -21.82
N ALA A 387 1.47 -9.16 -21.24
CA ALA A 387 1.63 -9.91 -19.99
C ALA A 387 2.51 -9.25 -18.92
N ASN A 388 2.30 -9.65 -17.66
CA ASN A 388 3.08 -9.21 -16.49
C ASN A 388 3.08 -7.67 -16.24
N ASN A 389 2.14 -6.91 -16.82
CA ASN A 389 2.05 -5.46 -16.62
C ASN A 389 1.39 -5.14 -15.28
N THR A 390 1.81 -4.05 -14.64
CA THR A 390 1.18 -3.52 -13.42
C THR A 390 0.40 -2.26 -13.74
N ILE A 391 -0.90 -2.25 -13.42
CA ILE A 391 -1.81 -1.11 -13.57
C ILE A 391 -2.28 -0.70 -12.18
N SER A 392 -1.72 0.39 -11.62
CA SER A 392 -1.92 0.73 -10.21
C SER A 392 -2.28 2.19 -9.90
N ASN A 393 -3.20 2.39 -8.95
CA ASN A 393 -3.53 3.73 -8.43
C ASN A 393 -4.01 4.75 -9.49
N ASN A 394 -4.46 4.31 -10.67
CA ASN A 394 -4.96 5.20 -11.73
C ASN A 394 -6.41 5.61 -11.44
N ILE A 395 -6.80 6.79 -11.92
CA ILE A 395 -8.18 7.27 -11.91
C ILE A 395 -8.71 7.26 -13.34
N ILE A 396 -9.77 6.51 -13.62
CA ILE A 396 -10.28 6.28 -14.97
C ILE A 396 -11.75 6.68 -15.04
N PHE A 397 -12.08 7.64 -15.90
CA PHE A 397 -13.43 8.05 -16.25
C PHE A 397 -13.74 7.56 -17.68
N SER A 398 -14.61 6.56 -17.82
CA SER A 398 -14.91 5.88 -19.09
C SER A 398 -16.38 5.98 -19.46
N ASN A 399 -16.71 6.74 -20.51
CA ASN A 399 -18.09 7.12 -20.84
C ASN A 399 -18.61 6.40 -22.10
N SER A 400 -19.93 6.31 -22.30
CA SER A 400 -20.55 5.69 -23.50
C SER A 400 -20.35 4.15 -23.59
N THR A 401 -19.72 3.62 -24.64
CA THR A 401 -19.48 2.18 -24.86
C THR A 401 -18.06 1.74 -24.48
N ASN A 402 -17.40 2.57 -23.68
CA ASN A 402 -15.98 2.49 -23.34
C ASN A 402 -15.73 1.53 -22.16
N ASP A 403 -14.71 0.68 -22.24
CA ASP A 403 -14.24 -0.12 -21.10
C ASP A 403 -13.10 0.65 -20.38
N GLY A 404 -13.15 0.74 -19.05
CA GLY A 404 -12.15 1.49 -18.26
C GLY A 404 -10.77 0.86 -18.33
N ILE A 405 -10.66 -0.43 -18.01
CA ILE A 405 -9.52 -1.28 -18.38
C ILE A 405 -10.04 -2.46 -19.19
N ARG A 406 -9.41 -2.74 -20.33
CA ARG A 406 -9.65 -3.93 -21.14
C ARG A 406 -8.39 -4.80 -21.21
N LEU A 407 -8.58 -6.10 -21.02
CA LEU A 407 -7.62 -7.15 -21.30
C LEU A 407 -8.17 -8.01 -22.43
N ASP A 408 -7.36 -8.25 -23.45
CA ASP A 408 -7.69 -9.08 -24.61
C ASP A 408 -6.53 -10.06 -24.85
N THR A 409 -6.74 -11.36 -24.63
CA THR A 409 -5.67 -12.40 -24.67
C THR A 409 -4.43 -12.02 -23.84
N SER A 410 -4.61 -11.40 -22.67
CA SER A 410 -3.54 -10.72 -21.91
C SER A 410 -3.41 -11.29 -20.49
N ASP A 411 -2.35 -12.06 -20.23
CA ASP A 411 -2.23 -12.93 -19.05
C ASP A 411 -1.27 -12.37 -17.96
N TYR A 412 -1.40 -12.84 -16.72
CA TYR A 412 -0.50 -12.51 -15.59
C TYR A 412 -0.39 -11.01 -15.22
N ASN A 413 -1.33 -10.16 -15.63
CA ASN A 413 -1.31 -8.73 -15.31
C ASN A 413 -1.89 -8.44 -13.91
N LEU A 414 -1.38 -7.38 -13.27
CA LEU A 414 -1.71 -6.99 -11.91
C LEU A 414 -2.45 -5.64 -11.90
N ILE A 415 -3.72 -5.65 -11.50
CA ILE A 415 -4.62 -4.48 -11.54
C ILE A 415 -5.05 -4.13 -10.13
N GLN A 416 -4.49 -3.06 -9.57
CA GLN A 416 -4.54 -2.79 -8.13
C GLN A 416 -4.87 -1.33 -7.76
N TYR A 417 -5.71 -1.13 -6.74
CA TYR A 417 -6.01 0.19 -6.17
C TYR A 417 -6.53 1.27 -7.16
N ASN A 418 -6.99 0.88 -8.35
CA ASN A 418 -7.50 1.84 -9.33
C ASN A 418 -8.93 2.30 -8.93
N LEU A 419 -9.23 3.58 -9.19
CA LEU A 419 -10.57 4.14 -9.10
C LEU A 419 -11.14 4.27 -10.51
N ILE A 420 -12.08 3.40 -10.86
CA ILE A 420 -12.68 3.37 -12.20
C ILE A 420 -14.15 3.76 -12.09
N ASN A 421 -14.52 4.86 -12.74
CA ASN A 421 -15.89 5.36 -12.80
C ASN A 421 -16.39 5.32 -14.24
N GLY A 422 -17.41 4.48 -14.49
CA GLY A 422 -17.95 4.23 -15.82
C GLY A 422 -19.37 4.75 -15.97
N THR A 423 -19.65 5.51 -17.03
CA THR A 423 -21.02 5.95 -17.36
C THR A 423 -21.47 5.32 -18.68
N GLY A 424 -22.07 4.13 -18.59
CA GLY A 424 -22.44 3.32 -19.74
C GLY A 424 -23.60 3.88 -20.58
N THR A 425 -23.66 3.46 -21.84
CA THR A 425 -24.88 3.50 -22.67
C THR A 425 -25.45 2.08 -22.86
N ARG A 426 -26.66 1.98 -23.43
CA ARG A 426 -27.48 0.74 -23.54
C ARG A 426 -26.91 -0.38 -24.45
N THR A 427 -25.61 -0.36 -24.75
CA THR A 427 -24.85 -1.47 -25.37
C THR A 427 -23.48 -1.72 -24.71
N GLY A 428 -23.25 -1.14 -23.52
CA GLY A 428 -22.25 -1.59 -22.55
C GLY A 428 -20.86 -0.96 -22.66
N GLY A 429 -20.49 -0.20 -21.63
CA GLY A 429 -19.12 0.08 -21.20
C GLY A 429 -18.89 -0.49 -19.79
N ARG A 430 -17.69 -1.03 -19.52
CA ARG A 430 -17.39 -1.77 -18.27
C ARG A 430 -16.32 -1.04 -17.46
N ASN A 431 -16.23 -1.24 -16.14
CA ASN A 431 -15.06 -0.72 -15.42
C ASN A 431 -13.82 -1.58 -15.74
N ILE A 432 -13.91 -2.91 -15.59
CA ILE A 432 -12.90 -3.85 -16.06
C ILE A 432 -13.55 -4.90 -16.97
N ARG A 433 -12.99 -5.06 -18.17
CA ARG A 433 -13.26 -6.18 -19.08
C ARG A 433 -12.05 -7.09 -19.17
N CYS A 434 -12.25 -8.33 -18.75
CA CYS A 434 -11.38 -9.43 -19.08
C CYS A 434 -11.95 -10.19 -20.29
N GLN A 435 -11.16 -10.40 -21.34
CA GLN A 435 -11.52 -11.24 -22.49
C GLN A 435 -10.40 -12.24 -22.82
N ASP A 436 -10.71 -13.53 -22.86
CA ASP A 436 -9.79 -14.62 -23.24
C ASP A 436 -8.44 -14.63 -22.47
N SER A 437 -8.45 -14.09 -21.25
CA SER A 437 -7.27 -13.77 -20.44
C SER A 437 -7.23 -14.58 -19.13
N ASN A 438 -6.03 -14.88 -18.65
CA ASN A 438 -5.74 -15.91 -17.65
C ASN A 438 -4.74 -15.44 -16.58
N TYR A 439 -4.80 -16.03 -15.39
CA TYR A 439 -3.85 -15.75 -14.28
C TYR A 439 -3.72 -14.27 -13.86
N ASN A 440 -4.66 -13.40 -14.24
CA ASN A 440 -4.64 -11.98 -13.87
C ASN A 440 -5.14 -11.79 -12.43
N ILE A 441 -4.58 -10.80 -11.74
CA ILE A 441 -4.96 -10.45 -10.37
C ILE A 441 -5.59 -9.06 -10.36
N ILE A 442 -6.85 -8.98 -9.96
CA ILE A 442 -7.63 -7.74 -9.83
C ILE A 442 -7.90 -7.53 -8.35
N TYR A 443 -7.28 -6.54 -7.69
CA TYR A 443 -7.44 -6.40 -6.24
C TYR A 443 -7.52 -4.98 -5.67
N SER A 444 -8.34 -4.81 -4.62
CA SER A 444 -8.57 -3.54 -3.92
C SER A 444 -8.94 -2.35 -4.83
N ASN A 445 -9.48 -2.60 -6.03
CA ASN A 445 -9.97 -1.55 -6.92
C ASN A 445 -11.36 -1.08 -6.47
N THR A 446 -11.68 0.18 -6.73
CA THR A 446 -13.06 0.70 -6.62
C THR A 446 -13.64 0.81 -8.02
N LEU A 447 -14.62 -0.04 -8.31
CA LEU A 447 -15.26 -0.18 -9.62
C LEU A 447 -16.68 0.36 -9.51
N SER A 448 -16.88 1.59 -9.97
CA SER A 448 -18.14 2.33 -9.86
C SER A 448 -18.78 2.50 -11.24
N ALA A 449 -20.05 2.11 -11.36
CA ALA A 449 -20.89 2.38 -12.52
C ALA A 449 -22.03 3.33 -12.11
N ILE A 450 -22.06 4.52 -12.72
CA ILE A 450 -22.98 5.63 -12.39
C ILE A 450 -23.73 6.04 -13.66
N GLN A 451 -24.94 6.58 -13.53
CA GLN A 451 -25.85 6.99 -14.63
C GLN A 451 -26.66 5.84 -15.27
N ASN A 452 -27.46 6.21 -16.28
CA ASN A 452 -28.75 5.59 -16.56
C ASN A 452 -28.75 4.24 -17.31
N PHE A 453 -27.60 3.74 -17.82
CA PHE A 453 -27.59 2.53 -18.67
C PHE A 453 -26.38 1.60 -18.50
N GLN A 454 -26.64 0.28 -18.51
CA GLN A 454 -25.74 -0.88 -18.67
C GLN A 454 -24.23 -0.72 -18.34
N GLY A 455 -23.90 -0.05 -17.23
CA GLY A 455 -22.55 -0.03 -16.68
C GLY A 455 -22.29 -1.31 -15.90
N LEU A 456 -21.23 -2.04 -16.25
CA LEU A 456 -20.87 -3.33 -15.64
C LEU A 456 -19.46 -3.24 -15.00
N PRO A 457 -19.35 -3.21 -13.67
CA PRO A 457 -18.06 -3.13 -12.99
C PRO A 457 -17.04 -4.20 -13.37
N LEU A 458 -17.41 -5.49 -13.38
CA LEU A 458 -16.48 -6.56 -13.77
C LEU A 458 -17.11 -7.54 -14.77
N PHE A 459 -16.51 -7.67 -15.95
CA PHE A 459 -16.90 -8.63 -16.98
C PHE A 459 -15.79 -9.64 -17.23
N LEU A 460 -16.08 -10.93 -17.04
CA LEU A 460 -15.22 -12.05 -17.44
C LEU A 460 -15.84 -12.74 -18.67
N LEU A 461 -15.28 -12.45 -19.85
CA LEU A 461 -15.69 -13.09 -21.11
C LEU A 461 -14.67 -14.14 -21.52
N ARG A 462 -15.00 -15.42 -21.33
CA ARG A 462 -14.10 -16.58 -21.53
C ARG A 462 -12.80 -16.54 -20.71
N CYS A 463 -12.62 -15.55 -19.82
CA CYS A 463 -11.50 -15.50 -18.89
C CYS A 463 -11.55 -16.67 -17.91
N SER A 464 -10.45 -17.42 -17.88
CA SER A 464 -10.37 -18.72 -17.23
C SER A 464 -9.01 -18.89 -16.59
N ASN A 465 -8.80 -20.04 -15.93
CA ASN A 465 -7.51 -20.46 -15.41
C ASN A 465 -6.95 -19.47 -14.39
N THR A 466 -7.56 -19.48 -13.19
CA THR A 466 -6.96 -18.91 -11.98
C THR A 466 -6.80 -17.38 -11.99
N ASN A 467 -7.65 -16.64 -12.70
CA ASN A 467 -7.78 -15.20 -12.41
C ASN A 467 -8.33 -15.04 -10.97
N VAL A 468 -7.79 -14.07 -10.22
CA VAL A 468 -8.18 -13.81 -8.83
C VAL A 468 -8.69 -12.38 -8.68
N SER A 469 -9.94 -12.24 -8.25
CA SER A 469 -10.55 -10.96 -7.88
C SER A 469 -10.67 -10.88 -6.36
N TYR A 470 -9.91 -10.00 -5.68
CA TYR A 470 -9.99 -9.92 -4.21
C TYR A 470 -10.05 -8.51 -3.60
N ASN A 471 -10.83 -8.37 -2.53
CA ASN A 471 -11.04 -7.12 -1.78
C ASN A 471 -11.50 -5.92 -2.65
N ASN A 472 -12.05 -6.14 -3.85
CA ASN A 472 -12.57 -5.06 -4.68
C ASN A 472 -13.92 -4.57 -4.18
N MET A 473 -14.22 -3.29 -4.39
CA MET A 473 -15.53 -2.68 -4.10
C MET A 473 -16.25 -2.38 -5.41
N LEU A 474 -17.29 -3.16 -5.71
CA LEU A 474 -18.10 -3.06 -6.92
C LEU A 474 -19.42 -2.34 -6.58
N VAL A 475 -19.67 -1.20 -7.20
CA VAL A 475 -20.80 -0.30 -6.87
C VAL A 475 -21.57 0.09 -8.12
N ILE A 476 -22.90 0.01 -8.05
CA ILE A 476 -23.81 0.60 -9.04
C ILE A 476 -24.70 1.66 -8.38
N ASP A 477 -24.58 2.89 -8.88
CA ASP A 477 -25.36 4.08 -8.54
C ASP A 477 -26.08 4.59 -9.81
N GLY A 478 -26.83 3.67 -10.43
CA GLY A 478 -27.48 3.83 -11.72
C GLY A 478 -28.64 2.86 -11.93
N ASN A 479 -29.46 3.10 -12.96
CA ASN A 479 -30.77 2.45 -13.15
C ASN A 479 -30.73 0.99 -13.63
N GLN A 480 -29.57 0.43 -13.97
CA GLN A 480 -29.41 -0.92 -14.50
C GLN A 480 -28.23 -1.60 -13.81
N SER A 481 -28.34 -2.91 -13.55
CA SER A 481 -27.75 -3.45 -12.33
C SER A 481 -27.17 -4.85 -12.51
N MET A 482 -25.93 -4.90 -13.00
CA MET A 482 -25.08 -6.09 -12.91
C MET A 482 -23.69 -5.70 -12.45
N LEU A 483 -23.24 -6.25 -11.31
CA LEU A 483 -21.94 -5.91 -10.73
C LEU A 483 -20.83 -6.81 -11.30
N LEU A 484 -21.10 -8.12 -11.40
CA LEU A 484 -20.23 -9.11 -12.00
C LEU A 484 -20.98 -9.97 -13.02
N ASP A 485 -20.36 -10.22 -14.18
CA ASP A 485 -20.84 -11.15 -15.20
C ASP A 485 -19.75 -12.12 -15.66
N ILE A 486 -20.08 -13.41 -15.66
CA ILE A 486 -19.23 -14.53 -16.07
C ILE A 486 -19.90 -15.22 -17.26
N SER A 487 -19.31 -15.08 -18.45
CA SER A 487 -19.95 -15.45 -19.72
C SER A 487 -18.97 -16.05 -20.74
N ASP A 488 -19.54 -16.74 -21.73
CA ASP A 488 -18.87 -17.04 -23.01
C ASP A 488 -19.49 -16.24 -24.16
N SER A 489 -18.85 -16.28 -25.34
CA SER A 489 -19.40 -15.75 -26.60
C SER A 489 -19.52 -16.84 -27.67
N GLY A 490 -20.28 -17.90 -27.39
CA GLY A 490 -20.92 -18.73 -28.40
C GLY A 490 -20.42 -20.18 -28.57
N GLY A 491 -19.45 -20.66 -27.77
CA GLY A 491 -19.02 -22.06 -27.88
C GLY A 491 -17.85 -22.47 -26.98
N THR A 492 -17.94 -23.71 -26.47
CA THR A 492 -16.93 -24.61 -25.85
C THR A 492 -15.95 -24.12 -24.77
N LEU A 493 -15.58 -22.85 -24.70
CA LEU A 493 -14.73 -22.28 -23.65
C LEU A 493 -15.55 -21.33 -22.78
N ALA A 494 -16.03 -21.85 -21.65
CA ALA A 494 -16.70 -21.07 -20.61
C ALA A 494 -15.68 -20.45 -19.67
N ALA A 495 -15.99 -19.29 -19.08
CA ALA A 495 -15.12 -18.62 -18.11
C ALA A 495 -15.01 -19.46 -16.83
N ALA A 496 -13.84 -20.07 -16.57
CA ALA A 496 -13.74 -21.20 -15.63
C ALA A 496 -12.51 -21.18 -14.71
N ASN A 497 -12.63 -21.80 -13.53
CA ASN A 497 -11.61 -21.86 -12.48
C ASN A 497 -11.14 -20.47 -11.97
N ASN A 498 -12.03 -19.47 -11.94
CA ASN A 498 -11.72 -18.14 -11.37
C ASN A 498 -12.06 -18.09 -9.87
N THR A 499 -11.32 -17.30 -9.09
CA THR A 499 -11.54 -17.14 -7.64
C THR A 499 -11.89 -15.70 -7.27
N PHE A 500 -12.91 -15.55 -6.44
CA PHE A 500 -13.38 -14.29 -5.89
C PHE A 500 -13.25 -14.34 -4.36
N LEU A 501 -12.54 -13.38 -3.75
CA LEU A 501 -12.21 -13.39 -2.32
C LEU A 501 -12.44 -12.03 -1.63
N SER A 502 -13.34 -12.00 -0.66
CA SER A 502 -13.68 -10.82 0.16
C SER A 502 -14.07 -9.54 -0.61
N ASN A 503 -14.55 -9.64 -1.85
CA ASN A 503 -15.10 -8.50 -2.59
C ASN A 503 -16.44 -8.07 -1.98
N THR A 504 -16.79 -6.79 -2.16
CA THR A 504 -18.06 -6.21 -1.74
C THR A 504 -18.87 -5.75 -2.94
N TYR A 505 -20.10 -6.26 -3.06
CA TYR A 505 -21.05 -5.97 -4.14
C TYR A 505 -22.18 -5.09 -3.58
N LYS A 506 -22.39 -3.90 -4.15
CA LYS A 506 -23.38 -2.93 -3.67
C LYS A 506 -24.22 -2.31 -4.79
N THR A 507 -25.54 -2.32 -4.62
CA THR A 507 -26.46 -1.46 -5.40
C THR A 507 -27.06 -0.39 -4.49
N THR A 508 -27.31 0.81 -5.02
CA THR A 508 -27.89 1.95 -4.27
C THR A 508 -29.21 2.46 -4.82
N ILE A 509 -29.57 2.10 -6.04
CA ILE A 509 -30.81 2.52 -6.73
C ILE A 509 -31.65 1.27 -7.05
N ASP A 510 -32.98 1.43 -7.14
CA ASP A 510 -33.87 0.35 -7.58
C ASP A 510 -33.83 0.23 -9.11
N GLY A 511 -33.40 -0.93 -9.60
CA GLY A 511 -33.10 -1.14 -11.01
C GLY A 511 -34.35 -1.01 -11.88
N MET A 512 -34.37 -0.01 -12.77
CA MET A 512 -35.50 0.29 -13.66
C MET A 512 -35.54 -0.60 -14.92
N ASP A 513 -34.55 -1.51 -15.10
CA ASP A 513 -34.65 -2.50 -16.17
C ASP A 513 -35.78 -3.51 -15.86
N THR A 514 -36.64 -3.72 -16.86
CA THR A 514 -37.70 -4.73 -16.82
C THR A 514 -37.21 -6.11 -17.25
N ASP A 515 -36.01 -6.22 -17.83
CA ASP A 515 -35.43 -7.49 -18.25
C ASP A 515 -34.62 -8.15 -17.10
N PRO A 516 -35.10 -9.27 -16.53
CA PRO A 516 -34.38 -9.97 -15.45
C PRO A 516 -33.03 -10.56 -15.89
N PHE A 517 -32.75 -10.69 -17.20
CA PHE A 517 -31.43 -11.10 -17.67
C PHE A 517 -30.33 -10.06 -17.37
N PHE A 518 -30.70 -8.81 -17.08
CA PHE A 518 -29.78 -7.67 -16.85
C PHE A 518 -29.96 -6.99 -15.47
N LYS A 519 -30.69 -7.63 -14.54
CA LYS A 519 -30.92 -7.15 -13.16
C LYS A 519 -30.53 -8.26 -12.16
N THR A 520 -29.27 -8.31 -11.75
CA THR A 520 -28.74 -9.29 -10.76
C THR A 520 -27.35 -8.84 -10.25
N ALA A 521 -26.99 -9.05 -8.97
CA ALA A 521 -25.68 -8.63 -8.48
C ALA A 521 -24.54 -9.46 -9.13
N ILE A 522 -24.65 -10.79 -9.09
CA ILE A 522 -23.70 -11.71 -9.74
C ILE A 522 -24.43 -12.54 -10.80
N ARG A 523 -23.93 -12.53 -12.03
CA ARG A 523 -24.43 -13.38 -13.13
C ARG A 523 -23.37 -14.41 -13.54
N GLN A 524 -23.74 -15.69 -13.57
CA GLN A 524 -23.05 -16.70 -14.38
C GLN A 524 -23.94 -17.12 -15.55
N PHE A 525 -23.72 -16.45 -16.67
CA PHE A 525 -24.31 -16.83 -17.95
C PHE A 525 -23.68 -18.13 -18.47
N SER A 526 -22.36 -18.29 -18.30
CA SER A 526 -21.64 -19.53 -18.62
C SER A 526 -20.27 -19.60 -17.93
N GLY A 527 -20.06 -20.57 -17.05
CA GLY A 527 -18.81 -20.78 -16.34
C GLY A 527 -18.79 -22.07 -15.53
N THR A 528 -17.60 -22.54 -15.13
CA THR A 528 -17.44 -23.74 -14.28
C THR A 528 -16.31 -23.56 -13.27
N ASN A 529 -16.47 -24.16 -12.09
CA ASN A 529 -15.51 -24.13 -10.98
C ASN A 529 -15.16 -22.72 -10.50
N ASN A 530 -16.05 -21.73 -10.72
CA ASN A 530 -15.85 -20.38 -10.22
C ASN A 530 -16.22 -20.35 -8.74
N THR A 531 -15.29 -19.89 -7.91
CA THR A 531 -15.36 -20.03 -6.44
C THR A 531 -15.37 -18.66 -5.78
N PHE A 532 -16.27 -18.47 -4.82
CA PHE A 532 -16.59 -17.20 -4.15
C PHE A 532 -16.41 -17.39 -2.65
N ILE A 533 -15.49 -16.66 -2.02
CA ILE A 533 -15.04 -16.88 -0.65
C ILE A 533 -15.13 -15.59 0.16
N ASN A 534 -15.83 -15.60 1.31
CA ASN A 534 -16.01 -14.43 2.19
C ASN A 534 -16.63 -13.17 1.50
N GLU A 535 -17.24 -13.33 0.32
CA GLU A 535 -17.84 -12.25 -0.45
C GLU A 535 -19.02 -11.60 0.31
N ARG A 536 -19.23 -10.31 0.10
CA ARG A 536 -20.34 -9.56 0.72
C ARG A 536 -21.27 -9.01 -0.34
N ILE A 537 -22.41 -9.67 -0.53
CA ILE A 537 -23.46 -9.22 -1.43
C ILE A 537 -24.48 -8.40 -0.63
N ASN A 538 -24.64 -7.13 -1.00
CA ASN A 538 -25.58 -6.20 -0.42
C ASN A 538 -26.29 -5.45 -1.56
N ALA A 539 -27.18 -6.15 -2.24
CA ALA A 539 -27.82 -5.68 -3.46
C ALA A 539 -29.36 -5.64 -3.37
N PRO A 540 -29.95 -5.06 -2.31
CA PRO A 540 -31.34 -5.31 -1.86
C PRO A 540 -32.48 -5.00 -2.84
N ASN A 541 -32.17 -4.39 -3.99
CA ASN A 541 -33.14 -4.02 -5.02
C ASN A 541 -33.06 -4.92 -6.28
N VAL A 542 -32.19 -5.94 -6.28
CA VAL A 542 -31.96 -6.86 -7.42
C VAL A 542 -31.70 -8.29 -6.89
N PRO A 543 -32.00 -9.33 -7.69
CA PRO A 543 -31.54 -10.68 -7.38
C PRO A 543 -30.05 -10.76 -7.06
N ASP A 544 -29.66 -11.35 -5.93
CA ASP A 544 -28.25 -11.48 -5.58
C ASP A 544 -27.49 -12.35 -6.61
N ILE A 545 -28.12 -13.42 -7.09
CA ILE A 545 -27.47 -14.43 -7.94
C ILE A 545 -28.37 -14.86 -9.11
N LEU A 546 -27.80 -14.91 -10.33
CA LEU A 546 -28.42 -15.49 -11.52
C LEU A 546 -27.49 -16.52 -12.16
N VAL A 547 -27.95 -17.77 -12.31
CA VAL A 547 -27.18 -18.87 -12.95
C VAL A 547 -27.94 -19.44 -14.15
N MET A 548 -27.27 -19.60 -15.29
CA MET A 548 -27.83 -20.30 -16.46
C MET A 548 -27.11 -21.63 -16.75
N VAL A 549 -25.77 -21.62 -16.83
CA VAL A 549 -24.98 -22.80 -17.24
C VAL A 549 -23.82 -23.05 -16.27
N GLY A 550 -23.54 -24.34 -16.03
CA GLY A 550 -22.35 -24.81 -15.30
C GLY A 550 -22.48 -24.77 -13.78
N ASN A 551 -21.41 -24.42 -13.07
CA ASN A 551 -21.36 -24.51 -11.60
C ASN A 551 -20.73 -23.28 -10.92
N LEU A 552 -21.17 -23.03 -9.68
CA LEU A 552 -20.65 -22.04 -8.74
C LEU A 552 -20.41 -22.70 -7.37
N THR A 553 -19.33 -22.34 -6.69
CA THR A 553 -19.12 -22.68 -5.26
C THR A 553 -19.04 -21.41 -4.42
N PHE A 554 -19.94 -21.28 -3.46
CA PHE A 554 -19.98 -20.17 -2.51
C PHE A 554 -19.54 -20.71 -1.14
N LEU A 555 -18.50 -20.12 -0.56
CA LEU A 555 -17.95 -20.48 0.74
C LEU A 555 -17.95 -19.23 1.64
N ASN A 556 -18.75 -19.27 2.71
CA ASN A 556 -18.84 -18.18 3.67
C ASN A 556 -19.29 -16.82 3.08
N VAL A 557 -20.09 -16.84 2.02
CA VAL A 557 -20.59 -15.64 1.32
C VAL A 557 -21.81 -15.07 2.05
N THR A 558 -21.85 -13.77 2.27
CA THR A 558 -23.04 -13.08 2.79
C THR A 558 -23.98 -12.72 1.65
N PHE A 559 -25.19 -13.32 1.60
CA PHE A 559 -26.22 -13.07 0.58
C PHE A 559 -27.61 -13.56 1.05
N ASN A 560 -28.67 -13.16 0.35
CA ASN A 560 -30.03 -13.66 0.57
C ASN A 560 -30.22 -15.06 -0.06
N ARG A 561 -30.23 -16.12 0.77
CA ARG A 561 -30.39 -17.52 0.32
C ARG A 561 -31.67 -17.80 -0.49
N SER A 562 -32.70 -16.95 -0.37
CA SER A 562 -33.93 -17.07 -1.18
C SER A 562 -33.75 -16.56 -2.61
N ASP A 563 -32.88 -15.57 -2.80
CA ASP A 563 -32.81 -14.72 -4.01
C ASP A 563 -31.78 -15.21 -5.04
N ILE A 564 -31.98 -16.47 -5.44
CA ILE A 564 -31.20 -17.16 -6.46
C ILE A 564 -32.12 -17.48 -7.64
N THR A 565 -31.85 -16.86 -8.78
CA THR A 565 -32.56 -17.07 -10.04
C THR A 565 -31.83 -18.10 -10.91
N PHE A 566 -32.58 -19.05 -11.46
CA PHE A 566 -32.07 -20.01 -12.46
C PHE A 566 -32.82 -19.83 -13.77
N ILE A 567 -32.10 -19.76 -14.89
CA ILE A 567 -32.69 -19.54 -16.21
C ILE A 567 -32.63 -20.83 -17.04
N SER A 568 -33.80 -21.25 -17.55
CA SER A 568 -33.90 -22.28 -18.59
C SER A 568 -33.28 -21.76 -19.89
N GLY A 569 -32.21 -22.41 -20.36
CA GLY A 569 -31.38 -21.90 -21.45
C GLY A 569 -32.13 -21.60 -22.76
N THR A 570 -31.75 -20.49 -23.40
CA THR A 570 -32.31 -20.03 -24.66
C THR A 570 -31.82 -20.89 -25.84
N ALA A 571 -32.71 -21.11 -26.82
CA ALA A 571 -32.47 -21.65 -28.18
C ALA A 571 -31.05 -22.23 -28.45
N GLY A 572 -30.82 -23.48 -28.01
CA GLY A 572 -29.57 -24.22 -28.25
C GLY A 572 -28.69 -24.41 -27.01
N ARG A 573 -28.98 -23.74 -25.88
CA ARG A 573 -28.33 -23.99 -24.58
C ARG A 573 -29.27 -24.72 -23.62
N ILE A 574 -28.75 -25.70 -22.88
CA ILE A 574 -29.47 -26.32 -21.77
C ILE A 574 -29.17 -25.51 -20.50
N GLY A 575 -30.21 -25.02 -19.82
CA GLY A 575 -30.07 -24.34 -18.53
C GLY A 575 -29.78 -25.34 -17.42
N ASN A 576 -28.51 -25.68 -17.21
CA ASN A 576 -28.05 -26.68 -16.25
C ASN A 576 -27.28 -26.09 -15.06
N GLY A 577 -27.41 -24.78 -14.83
CA GLY A 577 -26.74 -24.06 -13.75
C GLY A 577 -26.94 -24.68 -12.36
N THR A 578 -25.86 -24.74 -11.60
CA THR A 578 -25.79 -25.27 -10.22
C THR A 578 -25.04 -24.32 -9.30
N ILE A 579 -25.43 -24.27 -8.03
CA ILE A 579 -24.69 -23.61 -6.95
C ILE A 579 -24.49 -24.59 -5.79
N THR A 580 -23.27 -24.65 -5.25
CA THR A 580 -22.96 -25.31 -3.97
C THR A 580 -22.72 -24.22 -2.93
N VAL A 581 -23.42 -24.27 -1.79
CA VAL A 581 -23.28 -23.30 -0.69
C VAL A 581 -22.64 -23.99 0.50
N LYS A 582 -21.50 -23.45 0.95
CA LYS A 582 -20.68 -23.93 2.06
C LYS A 582 -20.49 -22.84 3.12
N TRP A 583 -20.24 -23.26 4.36
CA TRP A 583 -19.94 -22.39 5.49
C TRP A 583 -18.69 -22.85 6.23
N TYR A 584 -17.94 -21.90 6.79
CA TYR A 584 -16.89 -22.24 7.75
C TYR A 584 -17.50 -22.57 9.10
N THR A 585 -17.07 -23.67 9.70
CA THR A 585 -17.43 -24.06 11.07
C THR A 585 -16.17 -24.16 11.92
N GLN A 586 -16.08 -23.32 12.96
CA GLN A 586 -15.09 -23.51 14.01
C GLN A 586 -15.60 -24.56 15.00
N VAL A 587 -14.77 -25.55 15.31
CA VAL A 587 -15.06 -26.51 16.40
C VAL A 587 -14.15 -26.20 17.58
N ASN A 588 -14.73 -26.14 18.78
CA ASN A 588 -14.04 -25.97 20.04
C ASN A 588 -14.28 -27.20 20.92
N LEU A 589 -13.22 -27.70 21.53
CA LEU A 589 -13.21 -28.91 22.35
C LEU A 589 -12.79 -28.56 23.78
N SER A 590 -13.64 -28.82 24.76
CA SER A 590 -13.31 -28.59 26.19
C SER A 590 -13.75 -29.75 27.07
N ASN A 591 -13.31 -29.77 28.33
CA ASN A 591 -13.96 -30.56 29.37
C ASN A 591 -15.13 -29.76 30.00
N TYR A 592 -15.93 -30.40 30.85
CA TYR A 592 -17.10 -29.77 31.48
C TYR A 592 -16.77 -28.63 32.49
N ILE A 593 -15.49 -28.33 32.72
CA ILE A 593 -15.04 -27.12 33.45
C ILE A 593 -14.56 -25.99 32.50
N ASN A 594 -14.84 -26.12 31.20
CA ASN A 594 -14.50 -25.18 30.12
C ASN A 594 -12.99 -25.01 29.84
N GLN A 595 -12.15 -25.97 30.27
CA GLN A 595 -10.74 -25.99 29.88
C GLN A 595 -10.62 -26.61 28.48
N GLY A 596 -9.95 -25.89 27.57
CA GLY A 596 -9.69 -26.36 26.22
C GLY A 596 -8.81 -27.62 26.18
N LEU A 597 -9.21 -28.61 25.38
CA LEU A 597 -8.52 -29.89 25.26
C LEU A 597 -7.73 -29.96 23.96
N SER A 598 -6.40 -30.01 24.03
CA SER A 598 -5.49 -30.15 22.88
C SER A 598 -5.35 -31.59 22.38
N ASN A 599 -4.91 -31.78 21.14
CA ASN A 599 -4.68 -33.09 20.51
C ASN A 599 -5.95 -33.99 20.41
N GLY A 600 -7.15 -33.39 20.38
CA GLY A 600 -8.36 -34.07 19.94
C GLY A 600 -8.49 -34.03 18.41
N ASN A 601 -8.99 -35.09 17.81
CA ASN A 601 -9.29 -35.17 16.37
C ASN A 601 -10.78 -34.89 16.14
N ILE A 602 -11.10 -34.26 15.00
CA ILE A 602 -12.45 -33.83 14.65
C ILE A 602 -12.76 -34.28 13.22
N THR A 603 -13.90 -34.93 13.02
CA THR A 603 -14.38 -35.39 11.70
C THR A 603 -15.85 -35.03 11.50
N ALA A 604 -16.19 -34.41 10.38
CA ALA A 604 -17.54 -34.02 10.03
C ALA A 604 -18.10 -34.86 8.87
N PHE A 605 -19.25 -35.48 9.10
CA PHE A 605 -20.01 -36.26 8.13
C PHE A 605 -21.28 -35.51 7.73
N ASN A 606 -21.67 -35.57 6.46
CA ASN A 606 -22.91 -34.97 5.98
C ASN A 606 -24.15 -35.85 6.23
N ALA A 607 -25.33 -35.39 5.80
CA ALA A 607 -26.61 -36.07 5.99
C ALA A 607 -26.70 -37.46 5.33
N SER A 608 -25.77 -37.82 4.43
CA SER A 608 -25.64 -39.17 3.85
C SER A 608 -24.59 -40.04 4.58
N PHE A 609 -24.09 -39.58 5.73
CA PHE A 609 -23.00 -40.17 6.51
C PHE A 609 -21.69 -40.35 5.71
N VAL A 610 -21.46 -39.50 4.70
CA VAL A 610 -20.18 -39.42 3.99
C VAL A 610 -19.28 -38.41 4.70
N LEU A 611 -18.02 -38.78 4.94
CA LEU A 611 -17.01 -37.86 5.48
C LEU A 611 -16.83 -36.68 4.52
N GLU A 612 -17.05 -35.47 5.00
CA GLU A 612 -16.94 -34.25 4.21
C GLU A 612 -15.69 -33.45 4.58
N ASP A 613 -15.37 -33.32 5.87
CA ASP A 613 -14.16 -32.61 6.30
C ASP A 613 -13.59 -33.10 7.65
N SER A 614 -12.32 -32.77 7.95
CA SER A 614 -11.66 -33.14 9.21
C SER A 614 -10.53 -32.21 9.63
N SER A 615 -10.33 -32.05 10.95
CA SER A 615 -9.21 -31.34 11.57
C SER A 615 -8.49 -32.30 12.53
N ASN A 616 -7.21 -32.55 12.22
CA ASN A 616 -6.34 -33.38 13.04
C ASN A 616 -5.68 -32.52 14.12
N ASN A 617 -5.78 -32.96 15.36
CA ASN A 617 -5.40 -32.21 16.58
C ASN A 617 -6.14 -30.88 16.77
N THR A 618 -6.42 -30.59 18.05
CA THR A 618 -6.84 -29.30 18.57
C THR A 618 -5.67 -28.57 19.23
N LEU A 619 -5.71 -27.24 19.21
CA LEU A 619 -4.76 -26.34 19.85
C LEU A 619 -4.88 -26.36 21.39
N ASN A 620 -3.94 -25.74 22.08
CA ASN A 620 -3.91 -25.65 23.56
C ASN A 620 -5.13 -24.96 24.21
N ASN A 621 -5.92 -24.22 23.42
CA ASN A 621 -7.18 -23.61 23.83
C ASN A 621 -8.42 -24.44 23.41
N GLY A 622 -8.22 -25.67 22.92
CA GLY A 622 -9.30 -26.55 22.48
C GLY A 622 -9.82 -26.31 21.07
N GLN A 623 -9.36 -25.26 20.37
CA GLN A 623 -9.84 -24.97 19.02
C GLN A 623 -9.29 -25.98 18.00
N ALA A 624 -10.11 -26.36 17.02
CA ALA A 624 -9.66 -27.05 15.81
C ALA A 624 -8.48 -26.31 15.17
N THR A 625 -7.49 -27.04 14.65
CA THR A 625 -6.30 -26.46 13.98
C THR A 625 -6.63 -25.65 12.72
N ARG A 626 -7.84 -25.79 12.18
CA ARG A 626 -8.42 -24.94 11.14
C ARG A 626 -9.95 -24.96 11.22
N LEU A 627 -10.58 -24.04 10.49
CA LEU A 627 -12.01 -24.10 10.19
C LEU A 627 -12.33 -25.33 9.32
N LEU A 628 -13.51 -25.91 9.54
CA LEU A 628 -14.08 -26.96 8.68
C LEU A 628 -14.94 -26.31 7.58
N GLU A 629 -14.92 -26.88 6.37
CA GLU A 629 -15.76 -26.45 5.24
C GLU A 629 -16.94 -27.39 5.03
N LEU A 630 -18.15 -26.98 5.44
CA LEU A 630 -19.34 -27.84 5.42
C LEU A 630 -20.41 -27.30 4.45
N THR A 631 -20.92 -28.17 3.57
CA THR A 631 -21.91 -27.84 2.54
C THR A 631 -23.32 -27.81 3.13
N GLU A 632 -24.00 -26.66 3.08
CA GLU A 632 -25.41 -26.60 3.46
C GLU A 632 -26.28 -27.32 2.41
N TYR A 633 -26.19 -26.88 1.15
CA TYR A 633 -26.96 -27.44 0.05
C TYR A 633 -26.27 -27.28 -1.32
N GLN A 634 -26.72 -28.10 -2.25
CA GLN A 634 -26.56 -27.90 -3.69
C GLN A 634 -27.93 -27.57 -4.30
N ARG A 635 -28.03 -26.50 -5.10
CA ARG A 635 -29.28 -26.06 -5.74
C ARG A 635 -29.12 -25.92 -7.25
N ASN A 636 -30.16 -26.30 -7.98
CA ASN A 636 -30.29 -26.09 -9.41
C ASN A 636 -31.71 -25.57 -9.75
N ILE A 637 -32.07 -25.52 -11.03
CA ILE A 637 -33.38 -25.03 -11.52
C ILE A 637 -34.59 -25.87 -11.07
N SER A 638 -34.41 -27.16 -10.75
CA SER A 638 -35.50 -28.09 -10.42
C SER A 638 -35.59 -28.47 -8.94
N SER A 639 -34.50 -28.33 -8.19
CA SER A 639 -34.35 -28.99 -6.88
C SER A 639 -33.29 -28.34 -5.98
N ILE A 640 -33.45 -28.55 -4.67
CA ILE A 640 -32.44 -28.28 -3.64
C ILE A 640 -32.13 -29.62 -2.96
N PHE A 641 -30.84 -29.97 -2.91
CA PHE A 641 -30.32 -31.13 -2.20
C PHE A 641 -29.58 -30.62 -0.96
N TYR A 642 -30.08 -30.93 0.22
CA TYR A 642 -29.44 -30.54 1.48
C TYR A 642 -28.41 -31.59 1.88
N ASN A 643 -27.17 -31.13 2.11
CA ASN A 643 -26.09 -31.93 2.68
C ASN A 643 -26.12 -31.86 4.22
N THR A 644 -26.82 -30.87 4.77
CA THR A 644 -27.14 -30.70 6.19
C THR A 644 -28.39 -31.53 6.60
N PRO A 645 -28.50 -32.05 7.85
CA PRO A 645 -27.61 -31.87 9.00
C PRO A 645 -26.29 -32.64 8.89
N HIS A 646 -25.25 -32.11 9.55
CA HIS A 646 -23.94 -32.74 9.66
C HIS A 646 -23.74 -33.33 11.05
N GLN A 647 -23.08 -34.48 11.13
CA GLN A 647 -22.61 -35.06 12.39
C GLN A 647 -21.11 -34.76 12.54
N ILE A 648 -20.74 -34.02 13.59
CA ILE A 648 -19.36 -33.72 13.95
C ILE A 648 -18.97 -34.64 15.11
N ASN A 649 -18.09 -35.59 14.85
CA ASN A 649 -17.51 -36.48 15.87
C ASN A 649 -16.19 -35.89 16.38
N VAL A 650 -15.87 -36.18 17.65
CA VAL A 650 -14.59 -35.86 18.29
C VAL A 650 -14.04 -37.06 19.05
N SER A 651 -12.73 -37.27 18.99
CA SER A 651 -12.05 -38.32 19.73
C SER A 651 -10.68 -37.84 20.23
N ARG A 652 -10.28 -38.32 21.43
CA ARG A 652 -9.05 -37.92 22.12
C ARG A 652 -8.62 -39.06 23.04
N LEU A 653 -7.31 -39.34 23.09
CA LEU A 653 -6.79 -40.39 23.97
C LEU A 653 -7.10 -40.08 25.44
N ASN A 654 -7.61 -41.07 26.18
CA ASN A 654 -8.06 -41.01 27.57
C ASN A 654 -9.32 -40.16 27.83
N TYR A 655 -10.14 -39.89 26.82
CA TYR A 655 -11.45 -39.25 26.93
C TYR A 655 -12.51 -40.09 26.19
N ASP A 656 -13.79 -39.83 26.44
CA ASP A 656 -14.90 -40.43 25.72
C ASP A 656 -14.96 -40.02 24.23
N GLU A 657 -15.47 -40.89 23.35
CA GLU A 657 -15.86 -40.44 22.01
C GLU A 657 -17.22 -39.75 22.09
N ASN A 658 -17.31 -38.53 21.56
CA ASN A 658 -18.54 -37.74 21.58
C ASN A 658 -18.84 -37.17 20.19
N TYR A 659 -20.08 -36.76 19.95
CA TYR A 659 -20.49 -36.12 18.72
C TYR A 659 -21.60 -35.10 18.93
N THR A 660 -21.80 -34.23 17.95
CA THR A 660 -22.95 -33.32 17.89
C THR A 660 -23.51 -33.26 16.49
N ILE A 661 -24.77 -32.86 16.35
CA ILE A 661 -25.47 -32.74 15.07
C ILE A 661 -25.84 -31.27 14.85
N ILE A 662 -25.36 -30.69 13.76
CA ILE A 662 -25.61 -29.30 13.39
C ILE A 662 -26.47 -29.23 12.12
N ASN A 663 -27.42 -28.29 12.06
CA ASN A 663 -28.21 -28.05 10.85
C ASN A 663 -28.03 -26.63 10.33
N LEU A 664 -27.19 -26.46 9.31
CA LEU A 664 -26.77 -25.18 8.73
C LEU A 664 -27.96 -24.37 8.14
N THR A 665 -29.01 -25.04 7.65
CA THR A 665 -30.24 -24.37 7.15
C THR A 665 -31.11 -23.80 8.27
N ASN A 666 -30.95 -24.28 9.52
CA ASN A 666 -31.64 -23.72 10.67
C ASN A 666 -30.86 -22.55 11.32
N ILE A 667 -29.65 -22.24 10.85
CA ILE A 667 -28.83 -21.14 11.36
C ILE A 667 -29.11 -19.88 10.52
N ALA A 668 -29.55 -18.80 11.17
CA ALA A 668 -29.89 -17.55 10.49
C ALA A 668 -28.67 -16.91 9.79
N ASP A 669 -27.57 -16.74 10.54
CA ASP A 669 -26.28 -16.28 10.03
C ASP A 669 -25.16 -17.29 10.39
N PRO A 670 -24.79 -18.18 9.46
CA PRO A 670 -23.71 -19.14 9.64
C PRO A 670 -22.30 -18.57 9.34
N THR A 671 -22.15 -17.28 9.00
CA THR A 671 -20.85 -16.72 8.53
C THR A 671 -19.72 -16.74 9.57
N ASN A 672 -20.06 -16.99 10.83
CA ASN A 672 -19.15 -17.05 11.98
C ASN A 672 -19.55 -18.18 12.96
N PHE A 673 -19.97 -19.34 12.43
CA PHE A 673 -20.53 -20.41 13.27
C PHE A 673 -19.46 -21.16 14.11
N ILE A 674 -19.72 -21.27 15.41
CA ILE A 674 -18.85 -21.96 16.39
C ILE A 674 -19.64 -23.09 17.05
N VAL A 675 -19.05 -24.28 17.06
CA VAL A 675 -19.58 -25.49 17.69
C VAL A 675 -18.73 -25.83 18.91
N GLN A 676 -19.32 -25.75 20.10
CA GLN A 676 -18.68 -26.23 21.33
C GLN A 676 -19.07 -27.69 21.58
N ILE A 677 -18.07 -28.54 21.78
CA ILE A 677 -18.24 -29.95 22.18
C ILE A 677 -17.49 -30.15 23.50
N TYR A 678 -18.05 -30.99 24.37
CA TYR A 678 -17.49 -31.32 25.68
C TYR A 678 -17.11 -32.81 25.74
N MET A 679 -16.02 -33.13 26.42
CA MET A 679 -15.57 -34.51 26.66
C MET A 679 -15.41 -34.79 28.16
N VAL A 680 -15.62 -36.05 28.54
CA VAL A 680 -15.38 -36.61 29.87
C VAL A 680 -14.01 -37.30 29.87
N GLU A 681 -13.20 -37.06 30.89
CA GLU A 681 -11.92 -37.77 31.07
C GLU A 681 -12.17 -39.19 31.59
N LEU A 682 -11.37 -40.16 31.14
CA LEU A 682 -11.49 -41.59 31.51
C LEU A 682 -10.33 -42.08 32.41
N ASN A 683 -9.43 -41.18 32.82
CA ASN A 683 -8.36 -41.50 33.75
C ASN A 683 -8.92 -41.58 35.18
N PRO A 684 -8.69 -42.67 35.95
CA PRO A 684 -9.08 -42.74 37.34
C PRO A 684 -8.05 -42.05 38.27
N PRO A 685 -8.44 -41.58 39.47
CA PRO A 685 -7.55 -40.87 40.39
C PRO A 685 -6.28 -41.66 40.77
N SER A 686 -5.13 -40.99 40.85
CA SER A 686 -3.92 -41.62 41.38
C SER A 686 -3.97 -41.61 42.91
N ILE A 687 -3.90 -42.79 43.55
CA ILE A 687 -4.00 -42.97 45.01
C ILE A 687 -2.64 -43.31 45.62
N THR A 688 -2.36 -42.75 46.81
CA THR A 688 -1.27 -43.17 47.71
C THR A 688 -1.80 -43.27 49.13
N ILE A 689 -1.32 -44.28 49.87
CA ILE A 689 -1.69 -44.57 51.25
C ILE A 689 -0.39 -44.64 52.06
N SER A 690 -0.41 -44.12 53.29
CA SER A 690 0.73 -44.09 54.19
C SER A 690 0.30 -44.29 55.64
N SER A 691 1.25 -44.68 56.50
CA SER A 691 1.06 -44.91 57.94
C SER A 691 2.15 -44.16 58.70
N SER A 692 1.75 -43.40 59.73
CA SER A 692 2.70 -42.65 60.58
C SER A 692 3.70 -43.54 61.34
N ALA A 693 3.33 -44.80 61.61
CA ALA A 693 4.18 -45.82 62.24
C ALA A 693 4.94 -46.69 61.22
N GLY A 694 4.85 -46.40 59.92
CA GLY A 694 5.34 -47.27 58.86
C GLY A 694 4.45 -48.50 58.63
N THR A 695 4.98 -49.49 57.91
CA THR A 695 4.29 -50.75 57.57
C THR A 695 4.40 -51.83 58.64
N ASP A 696 5.37 -51.73 59.56
CA ASP A 696 5.74 -52.81 60.47
C ASP A 696 5.87 -52.27 61.90
N PHE A 697 4.91 -52.59 62.76
CA PHE A 697 4.82 -52.04 64.12
C PHE A 697 4.09 -52.97 65.10
N TYR A 698 3.88 -52.55 66.35
CA TYR A 698 3.28 -53.38 67.40
C TYR A 698 1.78 -53.10 67.62
N GLU A 699 1.04 -54.11 68.11
CA GLU A 699 -0.35 -53.93 68.54
C GLU A 699 -0.49 -52.81 69.61
N ASP A 700 -1.66 -52.18 69.64
CA ASP A 700 -1.96 -50.99 70.46
C ASP A 700 -0.99 -49.80 70.23
N THR A 701 -0.31 -49.74 69.08
CA THR A 701 0.37 -48.53 68.61
C THR A 701 -0.61 -47.72 67.77
N THR A 702 -1.07 -46.60 68.31
CA THR A 702 -1.89 -45.63 67.57
C THR A 702 -1.07 -45.06 66.42
N THR A 703 -1.52 -45.28 65.18
CA THR A 703 -0.96 -44.70 63.96
C THR A 703 -2.04 -43.87 63.26
N THR A 704 -1.67 -42.72 62.72
CA THR A 704 -2.51 -42.09 61.69
C THR A 704 -2.27 -42.81 60.36
N LEU A 705 -3.35 -43.31 59.75
CA LEU A 705 -3.32 -43.69 58.34
C LEU A 705 -3.80 -42.52 57.50
N THR A 706 -3.06 -42.21 56.44
CA THR A 706 -3.33 -41.09 55.54
C THR A 706 -3.44 -41.60 54.10
N CYS A 707 -4.60 -41.36 53.48
CA CYS A 707 -4.78 -41.51 52.05
C CYS A 707 -4.69 -40.12 51.40
N THR A 708 -3.92 -40.03 50.32
CA THR A 708 -3.82 -38.87 49.44
C THR A 708 -4.13 -39.29 48.02
N THR A 709 -4.85 -38.47 47.27
CA THR A 709 -5.14 -38.72 45.87
C THR A 709 -4.89 -37.48 45.02
N SER A 710 -4.33 -37.67 43.84
CA SER A 710 -4.09 -36.59 42.88
C SER A 710 -4.91 -36.84 41.61
N ASP A 711 -5.78 -35.89 41.31
CA ASP A 711 -6.57 -35.82 40.07
C ASP A 711 -6.61 -34.36 39.58
N PRO A 712 -6.38 -34.06 38.29
CA PRO A 712 -6.41 -32.70 37.75
C PRO A 712 -7.79 -32.02 37.82
N ASN A 713 -8.87 -32.81 37.76
CA ASN A 713 -10.25 -32.35 37.69
C ASN A 713 -10.94 -32.30 39.07
N GLY A 714 -10.34 -32.96 40.06
CA GLY A 714 -10.79 -32.98 41.45
C GLY A 714 -11.58 -34.23 41.83
N ILE A 715 -11.84 -34.36 43.14
CA ILE A 715 -12.36 -35.59 43.77
C ILE A 715 -13.81 -35.38 44.20
N ARG A 716 -14.70 -36.32 43.87
CA ARG A 716 -16.08 -36.35 44.35
C ARG A 716 -16.18 -36.96 45.74
N SER A 717 -15.48 -38.06 45.95
CA SER A 717 -15.40 -38.74 47.25
C SER A 717 -14.15 -39.63 47.33
N MET A 718 -13.63 -39.80 48.53
CA MET A 718 -12.68 -40.85 48.88
C MET A 718 -13.02 -41.45 50.24
N SER A 719 -12.76 -42.74 50.41
CA SER A 719 -12.83 -43.45 51.68
C SER A 719 -11.57 -44.27 51.91
N MET A 720 -11.22 -44.50 53.17
CA MET A 720 -10.27 -45.51 53.59
C MET A 720 -10.95 -46.46 54.58
N ASP A 721 -10.86 -47.76 54.32
CA ASP A 721 -11.64 -48.79 54.97
C ASP A 721 -10.78 -50.03 55.29
N TYR A 722 -11.06 -50.67 56.44
CA TYR A 722 -10.45 -51.92 56.88
C TYR A 722 -11.53 -52.85 57.44
N GLU A 723 -11.63 -54.09 56.95
CA GLU A 723 -12.66 -55.07 57.36
C GLU A 723 -14.11 -54.51 57.36
N ASN A 724 -14.41 -53.59 56.44
CA ASN A 724 -15.68 -52.84 56.31
C ASN A 724 -15.93 -51.76 57.40
N VAL A 725 -14.93 -51.42 58.21
CA VAL A 725 -14.91 -50.27 59.12
C VAL A 725 -14.26 -49.08 58.41
N ASN A 726 -14.96 -47.95 58.33
CA ASN A 726 -14.41 -46.72 57.74
C ASN A 726 -13.43 -46.04 58.71
N ILE A 727 -12.20 -45.82 58.24
CA ILE A 727 -11.12 -45.12 58.97
C ILE A 727 -11.19 -43.62 58.67
N CYS A 728 -11.43 -43.25 57.40
CA CYS A 728 -11.73 -41.87 57.03
C CYS A 728 -12.56 -41.78 55.74
N SER A 729 -13.26 -40.66 55.60
CA SER A 729 -14.00 -40.28 54.39
C SER A 729 -13.80 -38.79 54.10
N SER A 730 -13.73 -38.38 52.84
CA SER A 730 -13.48 -36.99 52.43
C SER A 730 -13.99 -36.70 51.02
N SER A 731 -14.21 -35.43 50.69
CA SER A 731 -14.41 -34.92 49.32
C SER A 731 -13.25 -34.00 48.89
N SER A 732 -12.11 -34.08 49.57
CA SER A 732 -10.86 -33.38 49.25
C SER A 732 -9.81 -34.37 48.74
N GLN A 733 -8.65 -33.88 48.28
CA GLN A 733 -7.53 -34.72 47.81
C GLN A 733 -6.80 -35.52 48.93
N SER A 734 -7.31 -35.52 50.16
CA SER A 734 -6.82 -36.39 51.24
C SER A 734 -7.91 -36.69 52.28
N CYS A 735 -7.80 -37.85 52.92
CA CYS A 735 -8.39 -38.14 54.22
C CYS A 735 -7.34 -38.81 55.12
N SER A 736 -7.45 -38.59 56.43
CA SER A 736 -6.64 -39.25 57.46
C SER A 736 -7.51 -39.65 58.64
N GLY A 737 -7.15 -40.73 59.33
CA GLY A 737 -7.82 -41.19 60.54
C GLY A 737 -6.85 -41.93 61.47
N GLU A 738 -7.15 -41.92 62.77
CA GLU A 738 -6.42 -42.73 63.75
C GLU A 738 -6.83 -44.20 63.64
N PHE A 739 -5.82 -45.07 63.74
CA PHE A 739 -5.95 -46.51 63.62
C PHE A 739 -5.12 -47.18 64.71
N SER A 740 -5.73 -48.10 65.47
CA SER A 740 -5.09 -48.83 66.56
C SER A 740 -5.33 -50.34 66.37
N PRO A 741 -4.49 -51.03 65.59
CA PRO A 741 -4.74 -52.40 65.17
C PRO A 741 -4.41 -53.46 66.22
N GLN A 742 -5.05 -54.61 66.05
CA GLN A 742 -4.72 -55.87 66.73
C GLN A 742 -3.63 -56.64 65.96
N ASN A 743 -2.91 -57.55 66.64
CA ASN A 743 -1.86 -58.35 66.02
C ASN A 743 -2.36 -59.18 64.81
N GLY A 744 -1.75 -58.98 63.63
CA GLY A 744 -2.07 -59.65 62.38
C GLY A 744 -1.37 -59.03 61.16
N ILE A 745 -1.68 -59.52 59.97
CA ILE A 745 -1.45 -58.79 58.71
C ILE A 745 -2.77 -58.11 58.35
N ILE A 746 -2.73 -56.81 58.10
CA ILE A 746 -3.91 -55.97 57.94
C ILE A 746 -3.88 -55.32 56.55
N GLU A 747 -4.92 -55.55 55.77
CA GLU A 747 -5.10 -54.96 54.45
C GLU A 747 -6.05 -53.76 54.55
N THR A 748 -5.51 -52.55 54.43
CA THR A 748 -6.30 -51.31 54.42
C THR A 748 -6.49 -50.85 52.98
N ILE A 749 -7.74 -50.62 52.56
CA ILE A 749 -8.08 -50.19 51.21
C ILE A 749 -8.40 -48.70 51.24
N CYS A 750 -7.87 -47.91 50.30
CA CYS A 750 -8.39 -46.58 50.01
C CYS A 750 -8.98 -46.56 48.60
N THR A 751 -10.19 -46.04 48.49
CA THR A 751 -10.95 -45.88 47.25
C THR A 751 -11.21 -44.39 47.02
N ALA A 752 -11.04 -43.91 45.79
CA ALA A 752 -11.33 -42.52 45.41
C ALA A 752 -12.06 -42.46 44.07
N ASN A 753 -13.02 -41.56 43.97
CA ASN A 753 -13.82 -41.28 42.78
C ASN A 753 -13.60 -39.82 42.37
N ASP A 754 -13.26 -39.56 41.11
CA ASP A 754 -13.16 -38.20 40.58
C ASP A 754 -14.53 -37.53 40.45
N VAL A 755 -14.55 -36.27 40.01
CA VAL A 755 -15.79 -35.54 39.71
C VAL A 755 -16.64 -36.17 38.61
N PHE A 756 -16.08 -37.01 37.73
CA PHE A 756 -16.78 -37.63 36.60
C PHE A 756 -17.34 -39.03 36.89
N GLY A 757 -16.87 -39.70 37.95
CA GLY A 757 -17.25 -41.06 38.35
C GLY A 757 -16.19 -42.14 38.07
N ASN A 758 -14.99 -41.77 37.62
CA ASN A 758 -13.87 -42.69 37.50
C ASN A 758 -13.35 -43.09 38.88
N ALA A 759 -13.35 -44.40 39.16
CA ALA A 759 -12.97 -44.95 40.46
C ALA A 759 -11.57 -45.58 40.41
N ALA A 760 -10.75 -45.26 41.41
CA ALA A 760 -9.51 -45.96 41.72
C ALA A 760 -9.59 -46.63 43.10
N SER A 761 -8.80 -47.67 43.31
CA SER A 761 -8.59 -48.25 44.64
C SER A 761 -7.16 -48.75 44.79
N LYS A 762 -6.62 -48.67 46.01
CA LYS A 762 -5.27 -49.12 46.37
C LYS A 762 -5.30 -49.78 47.74
N ILE A 763 -4.39 -50.72 47.97
CA ILE A 763 -4.26 -51.44 49.23
C ILE A 763 -2.91 -51.11 49.86
N LEU A 764 -2.89 -50.95 51.18
CA LEU A 764 -1.69 -50.91 52.01
C LEU A 764 -1.75 -52.05 53.03
N ASN A 765 -0.71 -52.89 53.02
CA ASN A 765 -0.60 -54.02 53.94
C ASN A 765 0.29 -53.62 55.12
N LEU A 766 -0.20 -53.85 56.34
CA LEU A 766 0.45 -53.50 57.60
C LEU A 766 0.71 -54.79 58.41
N ASN A 767 1.94 -54.97 58.88
CA ASN A 767 2.34 -56.10 59.73
C ASN A 767 2.34 -55.65 61.19
N VAL A 768 1.42 -56.19 62.00
CA VAL A 768 1.20 -55.77 63.39
C VAL A 768 1.57 -56.90 64.35
N ALA A 769 2.63 -56.70 65.12
CA ALA A 769 3.24 -57.71 65.98
C ALA A 769 2.79 -57.62 67.45
N LYS A 770 2.67 -58.77 68.12
CA LYS A 770 2.20 -58.87 69.50
C LYS A 770 3.13 -58.21 70.53
N ARG A 771 2.56 -57.51 71.52
CA ARG A 771 3.28 -56.90 72.66
C ARG A 771 3.32 -57.88 73.83
N PHE A 772 4.48 -58.48 74.08
CA PHE A 772 4.68 -59.40 75.20
C PHE A 772 4.92 -58.64 76.52
N GLY A 773 3.83 -58.34 77.24
CA GLY A 773 3.90 -57.83 78.61
C GLY A 773 4.48 -58.87 79.58
N THR A 774 5.53 -58.49 80.32
CA THR A 774 6.20 -59.37 81.30
C THR A 774 5.57 -59.25 82.68
N ALA A 775 5.00 -60.35 83.17
CA ALA A 775 4.55 -60.45 84.56
C ALA A 775 5.72 -60.88 85.48
N SER A 776 5.88 -60.23 86.62
CA SER A 776 6.82 -60.62 87.67
C SER A 776 6.22 -60.36 89.07
N PRO A 777 6.33 -61.30 90.03
CA PRO A 777 5.70 -61.17 91.35
C PRO A 777 6.52 -60.32 92.35
N GLN A 778 5.81 -59.89 93.39
CA GLN A 778 6.28 -59.12 94.55
C GLN A 778 7.58 -59.61 95.20
N ILE A 779 8.48 -58.68 95.57
CA ILE A 779 8.91 -58.37 96.96
C ILE A 779 9.87 -57.15 96.94
N SER A 780 10.18 -56.56 98.11
CA SER A 780 10.55 -55.14 98.27
C SER A 780 12.04 -54.80 98.50
N SER A 781 12.33 -53.51 98.25
CA SER A 781 13.24 -52.59 98.99
C SER A 781 14.77 -52.76 98.97
N GLY A 782 15.45 -51.69 98.52
CA GLY A 782 16.86 -51.34 98.79
C GLY A 782 17.89 -51.75 97.70
N GLU A 783 18.95 -50.98 97.41
CA GLU A 783 19.29 -49.59 97.77
C GLU A 783 20.49 -49.07 96.91
N ILE A 784 20.77 -47.75 96.94
CA ILE A 784 22.11 -47.10 96.76
C ILE A 784 22.78 -47.02 95.34
N THR A 785 22.62 -45.83 94.72
CA THR A 785 23.60 -44.92 94.04
C THR A 785 24.58 -45.31 92.88
N SER A 786 24.42 -44.58 91.76
CA SER A 786 25.42 -43.79 90.99
C SER A 786 26.68 -44.38 90.32
N LYS A 787 26.79 -44.20 88.98
CA LYS A 787 27.89 -43.53 88.22
C LYS A 787 27.47 -43.41 86.73
N HIS A 788 27.41 -42.25 86.07
CA HIS A 788 28.45 -41.32 85.55
C HIS A 788 29.05 -41.72 84.17
N ILE A 789 29.04 -40.77 83.21
CA ILE A 789 29.93 -40.61 82.02
C ILE A 789 29.69 -41.59 80.83
N SER A 790 29.62 -41.18 79.55
CA SER A 790 29.56 -39.84 78.90
C SER A 790 29.46 -39.93 77.35
N VAL A 791 29.18 -38.81 76.65
CA VAL A 791 29.78 -38.40 75.33
C VAL A 791 29.31 -39.19 74.06
N ILE A 792 28.98 -38.58 72.89
CA ILE A 792 28.81 -37.16 72.49
C ILE A 792 28.07 -37.07 71.11
N ASN A 793 27.30 -35.99 70.87
CA ASN A 793 27.03 -35.28 69.58
C ASN A 793 26.40 -35.98 68.33
N ASP A 794 25.81 -35.27 67.35
CA ASP A 794 25.55 -33.80 67.18
C ASP A 794 24.20 -33.51 66.46
N ASP A 795 23.73 -32.27 66.63
CA ASP A 795 22.76 -31.41 65.88
C ASP A 795 21.89 -31.97 64.72
N LYS A 796 20.59 -31.66 64.52
CA LYS A 796 19.77 -30.41 64.64
C LYS A 796 20.17 -29.29 63.64
N THR A 797 19.31 -28.36 63.21
CA THR A 797 17.97 -27.88 63.64
C THR A 797 16.97 -27.72 62.48
N ILE A 798 15.68 -27.64 62.81
CA ILE A 798 14.62 -26.98 62.02
C ILE A 798 14.10 -25.80 62.86
N THR A 799 13.40 -24.84 62.23
CA THR A 799 12.39 -23.92 62.84
C THR A 799 12.94 -22.79 63.76
N GLU A 800 12.32 -21.60 63.92
CA GLU A 800 11.07 -20.99 63.39
C GLU A 800 11.04 -19.44 63.57
N LEU A 801 9.87 -18.84 63.29
CA LEU A 801 9.25 -17.62 63.87
C LEU A 801 9.50 -16.22 63.24
N TRP A 802 8.42 -15.43 63.28
CA TRP A 802 8.34 -13.97 63.12
C TRP A 802 8.28 -13.30 64.50
N ASP A 803 8.65 -12.01 64.58
CA ASP A 803 7.75 -11.00 65.19
C ASP A 803 8.13 -9.56 64.80
N GLU A 804 7.30 -8.58 65.18
CA GLU A 804 7.38 -7.17 64.74
C GLU A 804 8.48 -6.32 65.42
N THR A 805 8.97 -5.27 64.72
CA THR A 805 8.99 -3.88 65.24
C THR A 805 9.37 -2.86 64.16
N LYS A 806 9.19 -1.56 64.45
CA LYS A 806 9.26 -0.45 63.48
C LYS A 806 9.67 0.85 64.18
N GLU A 807 10.87 1.40 63.90
CA GLU A 807 11.12 2.85 64.12
C GLU A 807 12.30 3.45 63.32
N LEU A 808 12.51 4.75 63.53
CA LEU A 808 13.27 5.71 62.71
C LEU A 808 14.79 5.70 62.97
N GLY A 809 15.57 6.26 62.04
CA GLY A 809 16.98 6.64 62.25
C GLY A 809 17.61 7.32 61.03
N GLU A 810 18.14 8.54 61.21
CA GLU A 810 18.74 9.35 60.15
C GLU A 810 20.29 9.40 60.21
N GLU A 811 20.87 10.06 59.21
CA GLU A 811 22.13 10.83 59.27
C GLU A 811 23.53 10.15 59.29
N ASN A 812 24.10 10.06 58.08
CA ASN A 812 25.19 10.94 57.60
C ASN A 812 26.69 10.70 57.98
N GLN A 813 27.55 11.13 57.05
CA GLN A 813 28.99 11.45 57.16
C GLN A 813 30.07 10.34 57.25
N ARG A 814 31.36 10.52 56.88
CA ARG A 814 32.08 11.38 55.87
C ARG A 814 33.62 11.21 56.00
N LYS A 815 34.37 11.28 54.87
CA LYS A 815 35.73 11.90 54.65
C LYS A 815 36.73 11.06 53.82
N GLY A 816 37.72 11.74 53.19
CA GLY A 816 38.80 11.19 52.35
C GLY A 816 38.78 11.69 50.90
N SER A 817 38.79 12.99 50.53
CA SER A 817 39.90 13.99 50.63
C SER A 817 41.27 13.43 50.22
N THR A 818 42.12 14.03 49.36
CA THR A 818 42.53 15.46 49.17
C THR A 818 43.20 15.57 47.77
N LEU A 819 43.05 16.53 46.83
CA LEU A 819 42.77 17.98 46.76
C LEU A 819 44.03 18.89 46.71
N ASN A 820 44.48 19.34 45.51
CA ASN A 820 45.12 20.65 45.19
C ASN A 820 45.50 20.69 43.68
N ILE A 821 45.10 21.65 42.83
CA ILE A 821 45.30 23.13 42.72
C ILE A 821 46.55 23.54 41.88
N THR A 822 46.27 24.21 40.75
CA THR A 822 47.11 25.26 40.12
C THR A 822 46.19 26.34 39.52
N LYS A 823 46.72 27.52 39.16
CA LYS A 823 45.94 28.77 39.09
C LYS A 823 46.47 29.77 38.03
N GLY A 824 45.55 30.44 37.31
CA GLY A 824 45.82 31.56 36.39
C GLY A 824 45.84 31.17 34.89
N GLU A 825 45.51 32.03 33.92
CA GLU A 825 45.01 33.42 33.95
C GLU A 825 44.00 33.71 32.80
N MET A 826 43.68 34.99 32.56
CA MET A 826 42.74 35.58 31.58
C MET A 826 43.05 35.21 30.10
N ASN A 827 42.21 35.34 29.05
CA ASN A 827 40.92 36.04 28.79
C ASN A 827 40.30 35.51 27.43
N PRO A 828 39.42 36.17 26.62
CA PRO A 828 38.34 37.18 26.83
C PRO A 828 37.06 36.99 25.94
N GLU A 829 36.10 36.07 26.19
CA GLU A 829 34.89 35.95 25.31
C GLU A 829 33.51 35.89 26.01
N LYS A 830 33.19 36.91 26.82
CA LYS A 830 31.83 37.12 27.37
C LYS A 830 31.22 38.46 26.94
N ALA A 831 30.77 38.53 25.68
CA ALA A 831 30.03 39.69 25.15
C ALA A 831 28.69 39.36 24.44
N ASN A 832 28.51 38.15 23.87
CA ASN A 832 27.42 37.92 22.90
C ASN A 832 26.13 37.26 23.48
N ASN A 833 26.20 36.59 24.63
CA ASN A 833 25.09 35.76 25.14
C ASN A 833 23.98 36.49 25.93
N LYS A 834 23.95 37.83 25.95
CA LYS A 834 22.79 38.59 26.47
C LYS A 834 21.79 38.94 25.36
N LEU A 835 22.30 39.41 24.21
CA LEU A 835 21.49 39.85 23.08
C LEU A 835 20.65 38.70 22.50
N ILE A 836 21.26 37.52 22.34
CA ILE A 836 20.59 36.32 21.80
C ILE A 836 19.37 35.93 22.64
N LYS A 837 19.46 36.01 23.98
CA LYS A 837 18.37 35.61 24.87
C LYS A 837 17.21 36.61 24.87
N GLU A 838 17.51 37.91 24.89
CA GLU A 838 16.50 38.97 24.79
C GLU A 838 15.80 38.96 23.42
N VAL A 839 16.53 38.70 22.33
CA VAL A 839 15.97 38.53 20.99
C VAL A 839 15.06 37.31 20.89
N TYR A 840 15.45 36.16 21.45
CA TYR A 840 14.64 34.94 21.43
C TYR A 840 13.31 35.13 22.15
N GLU A 841 13.31 35.70 23.36
CA GLU A 841 12.07 35.98 24.11
C GLU A 841 11.13 36.97 23.37
N ILE A 842 11.69 37.98 22.69
CA ILE A 842 10.91 38.93 21.86
C ILE A 842 10.28 38.22 20.65
N ILE A 843 11.01 37.31 20.00
CA ILE A 843 10.52 36.51 18.87
C ILE A 843 9.37 35.59 19.32
N THR A 844 9.56 34.82 20.41
CA THR A 844 8.50 33.94 20.95
C THR A 844 7.24 34.73 21.34
N LYS A 845 7.38 35.92 21.96
CA LYS A 845 6.24 36.80 22.28
C LYS A 845 5.49 37.30 21.04
N LYS A 846 6.18 37.61 19.95
CA LYS A 846 5.55 38.03 18.68
C LYS A 846 4.85 36.86 17.98
N ILE A 847 5.50 35.70 17.88
CA ILE A 847 4.94 34.50 17.26
C ILE A 847 3.67 34.06 17.99
N ASN A 848 3.69 33.96 19.32
CA ASN A 848 2.51 33.56 20.10
C ASN A 848 1.34 34.56 19.96
N LYS A 849 1.62 35.85 19.75
CA LYS A 849 0.59 36.86 19.48
C LYS A 849 -0.04 36.69 18.09
N ILE A 850 0.75 36.32 17.08
CA ILE A 850 0.25 35.99 15.73
C ILE A 850 -0.61 34.72 15.77
N TYR A 851 -0.13 33.64 16.41
CA TYR A 851 -0.93 32.42 16.59
C TYR A 851 -2.23 32.67 17.35
N SER A 852 -2.24 33.53 18.36
CA SER A 852 -3.47 33.91 19.09
C SER A 852 -4.48 34.61 18.18
N ILE A 853 -4.03 35.51 17.30
CA ILE A 853 -4.89 36.19 16.33
C ILE A 853 -5.42 35.18 15.29
N PHE A 854 -4.57 34.27 14.82
CA PHE A 854 -4.95 33.23 13.86
C PHE A 854 -5.99 32.24 14.43
N LEU A 855 -5.82 31.84 15.70
CA LEU A 855 -6.77 30.99 16.42
C LEU A 855 -8.12 31.69 16.61
N ILE A 856 -8.13 32.98 16.98
CA ILE A 856 -9.35 33.79 17.06
C ILE A 856 -10.04 33.86 15.68
N LEU A 857 -9.29 34.03 14.60
CA LEU A 857 -9.83 34.08 13.23
C LEU A 857 -10.48 32.74 12.83
N ILE A 858 -9.82 31.62 13.12
CA ILE A 858 -10.35 30.26 12.88
C ILE A 858 -11.63 30.02 13.69
N ILE A 859 -11.65 30.40 14.97
CA ILE A 859 -12.86 30.31 15.80
C ILE A 859 -14.00 31.17 15.22
N PHE A 860 -13.71 32.37 14.71
CA PHE A 860 -14.71 33.23 14.08
C PHE A 860 -15.28 32.61 12.79
N ILE A 861 -14.42 32.02 11.96
CA ILE A 861 -14.80 31.30 10.72
C ILE A 861 -15.66 30.08 11.06
N LEU A 862 -15.30 29.30 12.08
CA LEU A 862 -16.08 28.16 12.55
C LEU A 862 -17.45 28.59 13.09
N VAL A 863 -17.53 29.66 13.89
CA VAL A 863 -18.80 30.21 14.39
C VAL A 863 -19.71 30.66 13.24
N ILE A 864 -19.16 31.26 12.18
CA ILE A 864 -19.91 31.62 10.97
C ILE A 864 -20.39 30.36 10.23
N TYR A 865 -19.52 29.37 10.03
CA TYR A 865 -19.85 28.09 9.38
C TYR A 865 -20.98 27.33 10.11
N PHE A 866 -20.90 27.21 11.44
CA PHE A 866 -21.95 26.57 12.23
C PHE A 866 -23.26 27.37 12.26
N ARG A 867 -23.21 28.71 12.28
CA ARG A 867 -24.43 29.54 12.10
C ARG A 867 -25.07 29.35 10.73
N TYR A 868 -24.27 29.22 9.67
CA TYR A 868 -24.78 28.96 8.31
C TYR A 868 -25.40 27.56 8.18
N LYS A 869 -24.78 26.54 8.78
CA LYS A 869 -25.32 25.16 8.81
C LYS A 869 -26.66 25.06 9.56
N LYS A 870 -26.86 25.86 10.63
CA LYS A 870 -28.13 25.95 11.39
C LYS A 870 -29.23 26.80 10.70
N SER A 871 -29.04 27.18 9.43
CA SER A 871 -30.04 27.85 8.60
C SER A 871 -30.55 26.98 7.44
N ARG A 872 -30.17 25.69 7.41
CA ARG A 872 -30.58 24.68 6.41
C ARG A 872 -30.91 23.31 7.04
N ILE A 873 -31.26 23.34 8.32
CA ILE A 873 -32.01 22.33 9.07
C ILE A 873 -33.19 23.08 9.68
#